data_AF-A2EJ23-F1
#
_entry.id   AF-A2EJ23-F1
#
_cell.length_a   1.000
_cell.length_b   1.000
_cell.length_c   1.000
_cell.angle_alpha   90.00
_cell.angle_beta   90.00
_cell.angle_gamma   90.00
#
_symmetry.space_group_name_H-M   'P 1'
#
loop_
_entity.id
_entity.type
_entity.pdbx_description
1 polymer ?
#
loop_
_entity_poly.entity_id
_entity_poly.type
_entity_poly.pdbx_seq_one_letter_code
_entity_poly.pdbx_strand_id
1 'polypeptide(L)'
;MLFFFHFFIAQTLSANEISFALDKDTLTITGNGDLTQELLNEKVKSKFNKLIINANSIKLSDSLFEGNTDIESVTISSGISEISNSVFSGCSNLKTIDISCSINTIGELSFADCTSLSEIKLPSTVSSIGKEAFKKCTSIKTHTLPLHVLKIEEGVFSYNYALLSIKLHDSLTYIGRRAFYWCKNLKSIEIPESCTVVSDYAFEFCVDMTNLTLPNSLQLLGNSSFMQCHSLKTITISQNLPSTDCKFGVSAFEGCESLEKLTFPESISSLGMRCFLDCSSLESITIPETITQISFKCFEKCKSLKYVTLHSKIKYFANNVFFDCHALISIDIPQQVTRISDLCFTYCRNLKTVNLSPNLKTIGTSSFSGCDNLETITFPATLEVLGKNCFQNCKLLNNIELPSNLSDIGDSCFYGCESLSKISLPNSIKFVKSATFEDSTSLSEIVLSQYIEEIRDSAFCNCKSLKEINLPSTLKSIGNYVFFGCKSLEKVKCDPRNRYFISENNILFSYSKAELILVPACYNSDKFSFPSTVSTLHHSSFAYNKYISEIIIPDHVETIGFASFYECTNLKSIKLSNKLKEIDGKLFYGCSSLSSIEIPNSVTCIRLGTFTSCSSLSSVKLSENLETIEGFVFQNCIKLESIKIPNGIQEIRQYCFGNSGLKSIELPENVSMLERYCFSNCRSLKTIKLSDKIHTFGDSCFENCSSLETLVFPENLGVLGQKSLSMCTSLVNLTLSDKLRKISRDTFYGCSKLENIKVSNVSEIESSAFRDCTSLKEMRLPPSIVDIPFNLFWNCVNLRKVIIASELNYIDNNAFCYCNNLKVIIFLQNIFGISPYAFAYCEKLSDIYFCGNQDVLGEISFSNTTIHVSNSSVTNFATNNVTYDGQKVCADADIDIDVKKSKNNVLLIVMIVVTSLLLVSFIILIAFYIRSRKMVKSDFTESLLSNTLV
;
A
#
# COMPACT_ATOMS: atom_id res chain seq x y z
N MET A 1 109.28 -17.01 18.18
CA MET A 1 108.96 -15.56 18.23
C MET A 1 108.53 -15.17 16.83
N LEU A 2 107.28 -14.67 16.70
CA LEU A 2 106.57 -14.22 15.49
C LEU A 2 106.24 -15.29 14.42
N PHE A 3 105.01 -15.84 14.48
CA PHE A 3 104.08 -16.09 13.35
C PHE A 3 102.87 -16.90 13.85
N PHE A 4 102.07 -16.31 14.74
CA PHE A 4 100.76 -16.82 15.19
C PHE A 4 99.99 -15.64 15.80
N PHE A 5 99.48 -14.72 14.98
CA PHE A 5 98.47 -13.72 15.35
C PHE A 5 98.04 -12.96 14.07
N HIS A 6 97.14 -13.55 13.28
CA HIS A 6 96.26 -12.86 12.30
C HIS A 6 95.12 -13.80 11.83
N PHE A 7 94.60 -14.62 12.74
CA PHE A 7 93.40 -15.43 12.59
C PHE A 7 92.52 -15.11 13.80
N PHE A 8 91.23 -14.81 13.58
CA PHE A 8 90.21 -14.38 14.56
C PHE A 8 89.97 -12.88 14.82
N ILE A 9 89.90 -12.03 13.80
CA ILE A 9 88.94 -10.89 13.74
C ILE A 9 88.59 -10.63 12.27
N ALA A 10 87.57 -11.29 11.72
CA ALA A 10 86.77 -10.86 10.55
C ALA A 10 85.75 -11.95 10.15
N GLN A 11 84.57 -11.91 10.80
CA GLN A 11 83.22 -12.30 10.30
C GLN A 11 82.32 -12.75 11.47
N THR A 12 82.12 -11.85 12.42
CA THR A 12 80.85 -11.69 13.12
C THR A 12 80.07 -10.63 12.37
N LEU A 13 79.11 -11.03 11.52
CA LEU A 13 77.91 -10.29 11.06
C LEU A 13 77.23 -11.01 9.86
N SER A 14 76.29 -11.90 10.17
CA SER A 14 75.00 -12.12 9.49
C SER A 14 74.32 -13.34 10.10
N ALA A 15 74.01 -13.26 11.40
CA ALA A 15 73.08 -14.19 12.02
C ALA A 15 71.66 -13.83 11.57
N ASN A 16 71.00 -14.74 10.86
CA ASN A 16 69.54 -14.85 10.72
C ASN A 16 68.77 -13.62 10.18
N GLU A 17 69.06 -13.15 8.97
CA GLU A 17 68.13 -12.26 8.25
C GLU A 17 67.02 -13.06 7.54
N ILE A 18 65.85 -12.46 7.33
CA ILE A 18 64.73 -13.06 6.59
C ILE A 18 65.16 -13.35 5.15
N SER A 19 64.88 -14.57 4.68
CA SER A 19 65.17 -15.02 3.31
C SER A 19 63.90 -15.50 2.60
N PHE A 20 63.86 -15.27 1.28
CA PHE A 20 62.73 -15.56 0.41
C PHE A 20 63.19 -16.51 -0.71
N ALA A 21 62.50 -17.63 -0.90
CA ALA A 21 62.71 -18.56 -2.00
C ALA A 21 61.40 -18.76 -2.76
N LEU A 22 61.40 -18.44 -4.06
CA LEU A 22 60.25 -18.66 -4.94
C LEU A 22 60.57 -19.82 -5.89
N ASP A 23 59.88 -20.95 -5.72
CA ASP A 23 59.90 -22.08 -6.66
C ASP A 23 58.54 -22.21 -7.33
N LYS A 24 58.49 -21.94 -8.64
CA LYS A 24 57.26 -21.82 -9.43
C LYS A 24 56.29 -20.84 -8.76
N ASP A 25 55.15 -21.35 -8.29
CA ASP A 25 54.10 -20.54 -7.66
C ASP A 25 54.14 -20.62 -6.12
N THR A 26 55.22 -21.16 -5.54
CA THR A 26 55.36 -21.35 -4.08
C THR A 26 56.42 -20.42 -3.51
N LEU A 27 55.98 -19.47 -2.69
CA LEU A 27 56.85 -18.60 -1.90
C LEU A 27 57.15 -19.25 -0.55
N THR A 28 58.42 -19.52 -0.28
CA THR A 28 58.92 -20.00 1.02
C THR A 28 59.68 -18.89 1.74
N ILE A 29 59.31 -18.62 2.99
CA ILE A 29 59.95 -17.60 3.85
C ILE A 29 60.61 -18.29 5.04
N THR A 30 61.90 -18.03 5.26
CA THR A 30 62.69 -18.58 6.38
C THR A 30 63.59 -17.51 7.01
N GLY A 31 64.13 -17.74 8.21
CA GLY A 31 65.03 -16.80 8.91
C GLY A 31 64.44 -16.24 10.20
N ASN A 32 64.98 -15.11 10.69
CA ASN A 32 64.48 -14.42 11.88
C ASN A 32 64.25 -12.92 11.60
N GLY A 33 63.26 -12.31 12.27
CA GLY A 33 62.99 -10.87 12.21
C GLY A 33 61.52 -10.53 11.97
N ASP A 34 61.25 -9.23 11.78
CA ASP A 34 59.90 -8.71 11.47
C ASP A 34 59.66 -8.74 9.95
N LEU A 35 58.65 -9.50 9.52
CA LEU A 35 58.23 -9.55 8.12
C LEU A 35 57.18 -8.46 7.89
N THR A 36 57.62 -7.34 7.28
CA THR A 36 56.78 -6.20 6.94
C THR A 36 56.33 -6.22 5.48
N GLN A 37 55.23 -5.51 5.18
CA GLN A 37 54.77 -5.31 3.80
C GLN A 37 55.84 -4.68 2.90
N GLU A 38 56.59 -3.71 3.43
CA GLU A 38 57.67 -3.02 2.71
C GLU A 38 58.76 -4.01 2.28
N LEU A 39 59.20 -4.88 3.20
CA LEU A 39 60.20 -5.91 2.93
C LEU A 39 59.70 -6.94 1.91
N LEU A 40 58.43 -7.36 2.04
CA LEU A 40 57.80 -8.28 1.09
C LEU A 40 57.76 -7.69 -0.32
N ASN A 41 57.35 -6.42 -0.46
CA ASN A 41 57.27 -5.71 -1.74
C ASN A 41 58.65 -5.47 -2.37
N GLU A 42 59.70 -5.26 -1.55
CA GLU A 42 61.07 -5.09 -2.04
C GLU A 42 61.63 -6.39 -2.63
N LYS A 43 61.42 -7.52 -1.94
CA LYS A 43 62.09 -8.79 -2.23
C LYS A 43 61.30 -9.73 -3.14
N VAL A 44 59.96 -9.65 -3.16
CA VAL A 44 59.11 -10.54 -3.95
C VAL A 44 58.41 -9.75 -5.06
N LYS A 45 58.86 -9.96 -6.31
CA LYS A 45 58.32 -9.24 -7.50
C LYS A 45 57.46 -10.11 -8.42
N SER A 46 57.47 -11.41 -8.22
CA SER A 46 56.73 -12.38 -9.04
C SER A 46 55.49 -12.86 -8.30
N LYS A 47 54.42 -13.19 -9.04
CA LYS A 47 53.19 -13.77 -8.46
C LYS A 47 53.44 -15.16 -7.88
N PHE A 48 52.69 -15.50 -6.84
CA PHE A 48 52.69 -16.82 -6.19
C PHE A 48 51.27 -17.12 -5.69
N ASN A 49 50.92 -18.41 -5.61
CA ASN A 49 49.63 -18.86 -5.08
C ASN A 49 49.76 -19.79 -3.86
N LYS A 50 50.97 -20.23 -3.50
CA LYS A 50 51.25 -20.99 -2.27
C LYS A 50 52.25 -20.25 -1.40
N LEU A 51 51.98 -20.19 -0.10
CA LEU A 51 52.85 -19.59 0.89
C LEU A 51 53.26 -20.62 1.95
N ILE A 52 54.57 -20.77 2.15
CA ILE A 52 55.15 -21.61 3.21
C ILE A 52 55.99 -20.73 4.13
N ILE A 53 55.69 -20.73 5.42
CA ILE A 53 56.48 -20.04 6.45
C ILE A 53 57.14 -21.11 7.33
N ASN A 54 58.47 -21.17 7.26
CA ASN A 54 59.30 -22.12 8.01
C ASN A 54 60.48 -21.37 8.64
N ALA A 55 60.27 -20.87 9.86
CA ALA A 55 61.22 -19.99 10.52
C ALA A 55 61.64 -20.51 11.90
N ASN A 56 62.67 -19.87 12.47
CA ASN A 56 63.01 -20.04 13.88
C ASN A 56 62.33 -18.96 14.75
N SER A 57 62.24 -17.71 14.28
CA SER A 57 61.58 -16.60 14.97
C SER A 57 61.20 -15.45 14.01
N ILE A 58 60.05 -15.54 13.35
CA ILE A 58 59.44 -14.47 12.53
C ILE A 58 58.22 -13.89 13.22
N LYS A 59 58.09 -12.57 13.19
CA LYS A 59 56.85 -11.86 13.51
C LYS A 59 56.21 -11.34 12.22
N LEU A 60 54.94 -11.64 12.01
CA LEU A 60 54.18 -11.11 10.86
C LEU A 60 53.68 -9.70 11.21
N SER A 61 53.87 -8.71 10.35
CA SER A 61 53.24 -7.41 10.55
C SER A 61 51.73 -7.49 10.36
N ASP A 62 50.99 -6.56 10.95
CA ASP A 62 49.56 -6.41 10.65
C ASP A 62 49.34 -6.21 9.13
N SER A 63 48.23 -6.73 8.61
CA SER A 63 47.78 -6.59 7.21
C SER A 63 48.77 -7.08 6.13
N LEU A 64 49.74 -7.93 6.48
CA LEU A 64 50.85 -8.33 5.60
C LEU A 64 50.44 -8.96 4.24
N PHE A 65 49.31 -9.64 4.17
CA PHE A 65 48.76 -10.19 2.93
C PHE A 65 47.31 -9.74 2.70
N GLU A 66 46.91 -8.60 3.28
CA GLU A 66 45.54 -8.11 3.18
C GLU A 66 45.15 -7.86 1.70
N GLY A 67 43.99 -8.35 1.30
CA GLY A 67 43.45 -8.25 -0.06
C GLY A 67 44.18 -9.11 -1.10
N ASN A 68 45.11 -9.98 -0.70
CA ASN A 68 45.86 -10.80 -1.65
C ASN A 68 44.99 -11.93 -2.21
N THR A 69 44.43 -11.68 -3.40
CA THR A 69 43.58 -12.63 -4.11
C THR A 69 44.35 -13.70 -4.90
N ASP A 70 45.68 -13.67 -4.96
CA ASP A 70 46.47 -14.70 -5.65
C ASP A 70 46.75 -15.91 -4.74
N ILE A 71 46.76 -15.75 -3.41
CA ILE A 71 47.08 -16.82 -2.45
C ILE A 71 45.92 -17.83 -2.37
N GLU A 72 46.22 -19.11 -2.66
CA GLU A 72 45.30 -20.23 -2.57
C GLU A 72 45.55 -21.15 -1.36
N SER A 73 46.79 -21.24 -0.86
CA SER A 73 47.12 -22.09 0.30
C SER A 73 48.25 -21.53 1.15
N VAL A 74 48.12 -21.63 2.47
CA VAL A 74 49.13 -21.20 3.46
C VAL A 74 49.51 -22.37 4.35
N THR A 75 50.81 -22.61 4.52
CA THR A 75 51.36 -23.57 5.49
C THR A 75 52.36 -22.89 6.41
N ILE A 76 52.16 -23.02 7.71
CA ILE A 76 53.03 -22.44 8.74
C ILE A 76 53.56 -23.59 9.61
N SER A 77 54.86 -23.89 9.46
CA SER A 77 55.47 -25.11 10.00
C SER A 77 56.28 -24.88 11.28
N SER A 78 56.89 -23.71 11.47
CA SER A 78 57.63 -23.36 12.70
C SER A 78 57.93 -21.86 12.79
N GLY A 79 58.23 -21.38 14.00
CA GLY A 79 58.91 -20.11 14.23
C GLY A 79 58.03 -18.86 14.25
N ILE A 80 56.72 -18.99 14.44
CA ILE A 80 55.85 -17.85 14.77
C ILE A 80 55.18 -18.09 16.13
N SER A 81 54.96 -17.03 16.91
CA SER A 81 54.26 -17.10 18.21
C SER A 81 52.78 -16.72 18.13
N GLU A 82 52.41 -15.93 17.13
CA GLU A 82 51.06 -15.40 16.90
C GLU A 82 50.83 -15.10 15.42
N ILE A 83 49.55 -15.09 15.01
CA ILE A 83 49.12 -14.48 13.75
C ILE A 83 48.61 -13.07 14.09
N SER A 84 49.24 -12.04 13.56
CA SER A 84 48.89 -10.64 13.81
C SER A 84 47.56 -10.24 13.15
N ASN A 85 47.14 -8.98 13.33
CA ASN A 85 45.82 -8.53 12.88
C ASN A 85 45.75 -8.44 11.35
N SER A 86 44.61 -8.79 10.78
CA SER A 86 44.30 -8.69 9.34
C SER A 86 45.29 -9.35 8.37
N VAL A 87 46.21 -10.21 8.86
CA VAL A 87 47.33 -10.74 8.07
C VAL A 87 46.88 -11.36 6.74
N PHE A 88 45.80 -12.14 6.72
CA PHE A 88 45.23 -12.76 5.52
C PHE A 88 43.82 -12.26 5.22
N SER A 89 43.43 -11.10 5.74
CA SER A 89 42.11 -10.52 5.49
C SER A 89 41.89 -10.30 3.98
N GLY A 90 40.73 -10.65 3.43
CA GLY A 90 40.41 -10.46 2.02
C GLY A 90 41.15 -11.38 1.04
N CYS A 91 41.88 -12.40 1.52
CA CYS A 91 42.47 -13.44 0.68
C CYS A 91 41.37 -14.39 0.12
N SER A 92 40.53 -13.88 -0.78
CA SER A 92 39.29 -14.53 -1.21
C SER A 92 39.47 -15.89 -1.92
N ASN A 93 40.65 -16.14 -2.50
CA ASN A 93 41.00 -17.42 -3.13
C ASN A 93 41.70 -18.42 -2.19
N LEU A 94 41.98 -18.04 -0.93
CA LEU A 94 42.60 -18.92 0.06
C LEU A 94 41.65 -20.07 0.40
N LYS A 95 42.03 -21.31 0.05
CA LYS A 95 41.22 -22.53 0.23
C LYS A 95 41.53 -23.28 1.52
N THR A 96 42.82 -23.33 1.87
CA THR A 96 43.33 -24.14 2.98
C THR A 96 44.38 -23.39 3.78
N ILE A 97 44.29 -23.48 5.10
CA ILE A 97 45.37 -23.09 6.00
C ILE A 97 45.74 -24.22 6.96
N ASP A 98 47.04 -24.50 7.01
CA ASP A 98 47.64 -25.48 7.92
C ASP A 98 48.65 -24.79 8.84
N ILE A 99 48.28 -24.61 10.12
CA ILE A 99 49.17 -24.08 11.16
C ILE A 99 49.58 -25.24 12.06
N SER A 100 50.76 -25.80 11.78
CA SER A 100 51.32 -26.97 12.48
C SER A 100 52.25 -26.60 13.64
N CYS A 101 52.61 -25.31 13.79
CA CYS A 101 53.45 -24.82 14.88
C CYS A 101 52.64 -24.35 16.09
N SER A 102 53.26 -24.33 17.27
CA SER A 102 52.62 -23.81 18.49
C SER A 102 52.44 -22.29 18.43
N ILE A 103 51.21 -21.83 18.17
CA ILE A 103 50.81 -20.43 18.33
C ILE A 103 49.83 -20.29 19.50
N ASN A 104 49.82 -19.12 20.13
CA ASN A 104 48.92 -18.82 21.25
C ASN A 104 47.72 -17.96 20.82
N THR A 105 47.90 -17.10 19.83
CA THR A 105 46.94 -16.05 19.46
C THR A 105 46.74 -15.97 17.95
N ILE A 106 45.48 -15.83 17.55
CA ILE A 106 45.07 -15.36 16.23
C ILE A 106 44.49 -13.95 16.39
N GLY A 107 45.00 -12.98 15.65
CA GLY A 107 44.62 -11.58 15.74
C GLY A 107 43.21 -11.27 15.25
N GLU A 108 42.82 -10.01 15.41
CA GLU A 108 41.56 -9.48 14.87
C GLU A 108 41.60 -9.50 13.34
N LEU A 109 40.47 -9.89 12.72
CA LEU A 109 40.30 -9.94 11.26
C LEU A 109 41.32 -10.82 10.49
N SER A 110 42.16 -11.62 11.17
CA SER A 110 43.31 -12.29 10.53
C SER A 110 42.96 -13.13 9.30
N PHE A 111 41.74 -13.68 9.21
CA PHE A 111 41.23 -14.44 8.07
C PHE A 111 39.86 -13.93 7.59
N ALA A 112 39.48 -12.69 7.91
CA ALA A 112 38.20 -12.14 7.47
C ALA A 112 38.09 -12.10 5.94
N ASP A 113 36.89 -12.30 5.40
CA ASP A 113 36.61 -12.26 3.96
C ASP A 113 37.42 -13.29 3.11
N CYS A 114 37.99 -14.33 3.73
CA CYS A 114 38.57 -15.50 3.04
C CYS A 114 37.46 -16.44 2.53
N THR A 115 36.71 -16.01 1.51
CA THR A 115 35.47 -16.65 1.07
C THR A 115 35.63 -18.10 0.58
N SER A 116 36.80 -18.47 0.05
CA SER A 116 37.10 -19.83 -0.41
C SER A 116 37.63 -20.75 0.69
N LEU A 117 37.87 -20.25 1.91
CA LEU A 117 38.51 -21.02 2.98
C LEU A 117 37.55 -22.12 3.44
N SER A 118 37.91 -23.36 3.16
CA SER A 118 37.08 -24.53 3.46
C SER A 118 37.67 -25.44 4.55
N GLU A 119 38.98 -25.38 4.75
CA GLU A 119 39.70 -26.19 5.73
C GLU A 119 40.69 -25.31 6.50
N ILE A 120 40.61 -25.41 7.83
CA ILE A 120 41.50 -24.74 8.75
C ILE A 120 41.94 -25.70 9.85
N LYS A 121 43.25 -25.92 9.96
CA LYS A 121 43.86 -26.69 11.05
C LYS A 121 44.53 -25.73 12.02
N LEU A 122 43.91 -25.57 13.19
CA LEU A 122 44.47 -24.80 14.29
C LEU A 122 45.16 -25.73 15.29
N PRO A 123 46.33 -25.35 15.83
CA PRO A 123 47.00 -26.13 16.85
C PRO A 123 46.24 -26.03 18.17
N SER A 124 46.33 -27.08 18.99
CA SER A 124 45.65 -27.14 20.30
C SER A 124 46.11 -26.07 21.28
N THR A 125 47.27 -25.45 21.05
CA THR A 125 47.87 -24.38 21.87
C THR A 125 47.19 -23.02 21.74
N VAL A 126 46.32 -22.83 20.73
CA VAL A 126 45.58 -21.56 20.57
C VAL A 126 44.68 -21.35 21.79
N SER A 127 44.90 -20.24 22.48
CA SER A 127 44.11 -19.83 23.66
C SER A 127 43.28 -18.58 23.41
N SER A 128 43.58 -17.81 22.35
CA SER A 128 42.88 -16.58 21.99
C SER A 128 42.64 -16.49 20.48
N ILE A 129 41.40 -16.16 20.10
CA ILE A 129 40.98 -15.85 18.73
C ILE A 129 40.36 -14.46 18.75
N GLY A 130 40.96 -13.53 18.00
CA GLY A 130 40.56 -12.13 17.94
C GLY A 130 39.19 -11.92 17.30
N LYS A 131 38.68 -10.70 17.44
CA LYS A 131 37.37 -10.31 16.89
C LYS A 131 37.34 -10.52 15.38
N GLU A 132 36.21 -10.98 14.88
CA GLU A 132 35.95 -11.16 13.45
C GLU A 132 37.00 -12.01 12.69
N ALA A 133 37.83 -12.80 13.40
CA ALA A 133 38.98 -13.50 12.82
C ALA A 133 38.63 -14.41 11.64
N PHE A 134 37.42 -15.02 11.62
CA PHE A 134 36.91 -15.86 10.53
C PHE A 134 35.59 -15.33 9.95
N LYS A 135 35.37 -14.02 10.01
CA LYS A 135 34.16 -13.38 9.46
C LYS A 135 34.10 -13.59 7.95
N LYS A 136 32.92 -13.99 7.45
CA LYS A 136 32.65 -14.24 6.01
C LYS A 136 33.58 -15.28 5.37
N CYS A 137 34.09 -16.24 6.13
CA CYS A 137 34.71 -17.46 5.58
C CYS A 137 33.63 -18.41 5.06
N THR A 138 32.96 -18.03 3.97
CA THR A 138 31.70 -18.62 3.52
C THR A 138 31.74 -20.11 3.13
N SER A 139 32.94 -20.71 3.05
CA SER A 139 33.14 -22.11 2.64
C SER A 139 33.46 -23.08 3.79
N ILE A 140 33.62 -22.61 5.03
CA ILE A 140 33.91 -23.46 6.20
C ILE A 140 32.65 -24.28 6.55
N LYS A 141 32.76 -25.62 6.50
CA LYS A 141 31.62 -26.53 6.76
C LYS A 141 31.53 -27.01 8.20
N THR A 142 32.66 -27.33 8.82
CA THR A 142 32.71 -27.86 10.18
C THR A 142 33.97 -27.38 10.86
N HIS A 143 33.89 -27.06 12.14
CA HIS A 143 35.05 -26.65 12.92
C HIS A 143 34.97 -27.17 14.36
N THR A 144 36.11 -27.50 14.94
CA THR A 144 36.24 -27.80 16.38
C THR A 144 37.13 -26.72 16.97
N LEU A 145 36.67 -26.05 18.01
CA LEU A 145 37.48 -25.04 18.69
C LEU A 145 38.60 -25.70 19.52
N PRO A 146 39.81 -25.12 19.56
CA PRO A 146 40.89 -25.61 20.41
C PRO A 146 40.52 -25.63 21.91
N LEU A 147 41.10 -26.58 22.66
CA LEU A 147 40.73 -26.90 24.06
C LEU A 147 40.89 -25.72 25.04
N HIS A 148 41.78 -24.77 24.74
CA HIS A 148 42.13 -23.67 25.63
C HIS A 148 41.40 -22.35 25.32
N VAL A 149 40.48 -22.34 24.34
CA VAL A 149 39.68 -21.15 23.99
C VAL A 149 38.55 -20.97 25.00
N LEU A 150 38.76 -20.10 25.99
CA LEU A 150 37.78 -19.82 27.05
C LEU A 150 36.64 -18.89 26.60
N LYS A 151 36.83 -18.16 25.50
CA LYS A 151 35.88 -17.16 24.99
C LYS A 151 35.86 -17.17 23.46
N ILE A 152 34.67 -17.04 22.87
CA ILE A 152 34.52 -16.66 21.47
C ILE A 152 34.26 -15.16 21.45
N GLU A 153 35.17 -14.39 20.87
CA GLU A 153 35.07 -12.93 20.80
C GLU A 153 33.98 -12.46 19.81
N GLU A 154 33.80 -11.14 19.69
CA GLU A 154 32.82 -10.55 18.78
C GLU A 154 33.03 -10.98 17.33
N GLY A 155 31.96 -11.48 16.70
CA GLY A 155 31.90 -11.72 15.26
C GLY A 155 32.82 -12.80 14.70
N VAL A 156 33.50 -13.60 15.53
CA VAL A 156 34.54 -14.56 15.09
C VAL A 156 34.10 -15.41 13.89
N PHE A 157 32.88 -15.95 13.90
CA PHE A 157 32.31 -16.74 12.81
C PHE A 157 31.09 -16.07 12.14
N SER A 158 30.94 -14.74 12.20
CA SER A 158 29.85 -14.06 11.49
C SER A 158 29.86 -14.36 9.99
N TYR A 159 28.69 -14.55 9.38
CA TYR A 159 28.45 -14.81 7.95
C TYR A 159 29.13 -16.09 7.41
N ASN A 160 29.37 -17.10 8.26
CA ASN A 160 29.83 -18.41 7.81
C ASN A 160 28.66 -19.26 7.28
N TYR A 161 28.21 -18.96 6.07
CA TYR A 161 27.00 -19.57 5.50
C TYR A 161 27.05 -21.09 5.36
N ALA A 162 28.23 -21.66 5.08
CA ALA A 162 28.40 -23.10 4.90
C ALA A 162 28.54 -23.89 6.23
N LEU A 163 28.64 -23.22 7.38
CA LEU A 163 28.90 -23.88 8.66
C LEU A 163 27.71 -24.75 9.07
N LEU A 164 27.88 -26.06 9.02
CA LEU A 164 26.85 -27.06 9.34
C LEU A 164 26.78 -27.36 10.85
N SER A 165 27.95 -27.41 11.49
CA SER A 165 28.12 -27.72 12.92
C SER A 165 29.43 -27.16 13.45
N ILE A 166 29.42 -26.74 14.71
CA ILE A 166 30.62 -26.40 15.46
C ILE A 166 30.58 -27.09 16.82
N LYS A 167 31.66 -27.77 17.20
CA LYS A 167 31.79 -28.34 18.53
C LYS A 167 32.44 -27.31 19.45
N LEU A 168 31.68 -26.84 20.44
CA LEU A 168 32.18 -25.99 21.51
C LEU A 168 32.86 -26.85 22.57
N HIS A 169 33.92 -26.33 23.19
CA HIS A 169 34.66 -27.05 24.22
C HIS A 169 34.04 -26.81 25.61
N ASP A 170 34.13 -27.81 26.50
CA ASP A 170 33.48 -27.80 27.81
C ASP A 170 33.96 -26.68 28.75
N SER A 171 35.12 -26.06 28.47
CA SER A 171 35.68 -24.92 29.24
C SER A 171 35.26 -23.54 28.73
N LEU A 172 34.44 -23.46 27.67
CA LEU A 172 34.02 -22.20 27.07
C LEU A 172 33.03 -21.44 27.98
N THR A 173 33.44 -20.26 28.43
CA THR A 173 32.66 -19.45 29.39
C THR A 173 31.80 -18.36 28.73
N TYR A 174 32.10 -17.96 27.50
CA TYR A 174 31.54 -16.76 26.87
C TYR A 174 31.39 -16.90 25.36
N ILE A 175 30.21 -16.55 24.83
CA ILE A 175 29.95 -16.37 23.40
C ILE A 175 29.68 -14.89 23.12
N GLY A 176 30.54 -14.30 22.30
CA GLY A 176 30.56 -12.87 22.00
C GLY A 176 29.45 -12.41 21.09
N ARG A 177 29.32 -11.07 21.01
CA ARG A 177 28.33 -10.41 20.17
C ARG A 177 28.50 -10.85 18.72
N ARG A 178 27.40 -11.20 18.03
CA ARG A 178 27.43 -11.67 16.62
C ARG A 178 28.35 -12.86 16.33
N ALA A 179 28.82 -13.61 17.33
CA ALA A 179 29.81 -14.68 17.14
C ALA A 179 29.49 -15.65 15.98
N PHE A 180 28.22 -16.01 15.79
CA PHE A 180 27.67 -16.87 14.73
C PHE A 180 26.53 -16.20 13.95
N TYR A 181 26.54 -14.87 13.88
CA TYR A 181 25.55 -14.09 13.13
C TYR A 181 25.47 -14.58 11.68
N TRP A 182 24.27 -14.87 11.17
CA TRP A 182 24.06 -15.37 9.79
C TRP A 182 24.78 -16.68 9.44
N CYS A 183 25.04 -17.56 10.40
CA CYS A 183 25.46 -18.95 10.13
C CYS A 183 24.26 -19.79 9.67
N LYS A 184 23.75 -19.50 8.46
CA LYS A 184 22.45 -20.00 7.97
C LYS A 184 22.26 -21.51 8.04
N ASN A 185 23.29 -22.29 7.70
CA ASN A 185 23.20 -23.74 7.62
C ASN A 185 23.53 -24.46 8.95
N LEU A 186 23.75 -23.71 10.04
CA LEU A 186 24.08 -24.30 11.35
C LEU A 186 22.85 -25.04 11.89
N LYS A 187 22.92 -26.37 11.97
CA LYS A 187 21.74 -27.21 12.27
C LYS A 187 21.43 -27.34 13.76
N SER A 188 22.44 -27.30 14.61
CA SER A 188 22.27 -27.45 16.06
C SER A 188 23.46 -26.86 16.78
N ILE A 189 23.23 -26.38 18.00
CA ILE A 189 24.29 -25.95 18.89
C ILE A 189 24.01 -26.44 20.31
N GLU A 190 25.04 -27.01 20.93
CA GLU A 190 25.06 -27.36 22.34
C GLU A 190 25.97 -26.36 23.05
N ILE A 191 25.37 -25.50 23.87
CA ILE A 191 26.13 -24.50 24.62
C ILE A 191 26.62 -25.18 25.91
N PRO A 192 27.95 -25.20 26.17
CA PRO A 192 28.53 -26.00 27.25
C PRO A 192 28.16 -25.45 28.63
N GLU A 193 28.16 -26.32 29.64
CA GLU A 193 27.77 -26.01 31.02
C GLU A 193 28.64 -24.96 31.72
N SER A 194 29.84 -24.66 31.23
CA SER A 194 30.65 -23.58 31.78
C SER A 194 30.27 -22.20 31.21
N CYS A 195 29.42 -22.13 30.18
CA CYS A 195 29.06 -20.89 29.51
C CYS A 195 28.01 -20.10 30.31
N THR A 196 28.40 -18.92 30.78
CA THR A 196 27.53 -18.05 31.58
C THR A 196 26.86 -16.96 30.75
N VAL A 197 27.41 -16.61 29.58
CA VAL A 197 26.93 -15.52 28.75
C VAL A 197 26.93 -15.89 27.27
N VAL A 198 25.75 -15.75 26.65
CA VAL A 198 25.57 -15.67 25.20
C VAL A 198 25.19 -14.24 24.89
N SER A 199 26.03 -13.51 24.17
CA SER A 199 25.85 -12.06 23.97
C SER A 199 24.83 -11.72 22.87
N ASP A 200 24.57 -10.43 22.70
CA ASP A 200 23.63 -9.91 21.72
C ASP A 200 23.91 -10.41 20.29
N TYR A 201 22.85 -10.78 19.58
CA TYR A 201 22.90 -11.22 18.17
C TYR A 201 23.78 -12.45 17.89
N ALA A 202 24.20 -13.19 18.92
CA ALA A 202 25.20 -14.25 18.79
C ALA A 202 24.87 -15.30 17.72
N PHE A 203 23.61 -15.70 17.58
CA PHE A 203 23.10 -16.69 16.61
C PHE A 203 21.94 -16.14 15.78
N GLU A 204 21.82 -14.82 15.63
CA GLU A 204 20.75 -14.22 14.83
C GLU A 204 20.82 -14.70 13.38
N PHE A 205 19.66 -15.04 12.79
CA PHE A 205 19.54 -15.60 11.43
C PHE A 205 20.25 -16.94 11.20
N CYS A 206 20.44 -17.77 12.24
CA CYS A 206 20.76 -19.19 12.08
C CYS A 206 19.51 -19.98 11.66
N VAL A 207 19.06 -19.75 10.43
CA VAL A 207 17.73 -20.16 9.95
C VAL A 207 17.48 -21.67 9.89
N ASP A 208 18.51 -22.50 9.71
CA ASP A 208 18.40 -23.96 9.66
C ASP A 208 18.58 -24.63 11.04
N MET A 209 18.80 -23.86 12.11
CA MET A 209 18.98 -24.40 13.45
C MET A 209 17.68 -25.04 13.92
N THR A 210 17.69 -26.35 14.21
CA THR A 210 16.48 -27.08 14.66
C THR A 210 16.44 -27.31 16.17
N ASN A 211 17.60 -27.44 16.82
CA ASN A 211 17.71 -27.76 18.24
C ASN A 211 18.73 -26.86 18.94
N LEU A 212 18.37 -26.40 20.13
CA LEU A 212 19.23 -25.62 21.02
C LEU A 212 19.23 -26.23 22.41
N THR A 213 20.43 -26.53 22.92
CA THR A 213 20.63 -26.87 24.33
C THR A 213 21.29 -25.70 25.05
N LEU A 214 20.61 -25.16 26.06
CA LEU A 214 21.11 -24.10 26.93
C LEU A 214 21.63 -24.70 28.25
N PRO A 215 22.72 -24.17 28.82
CA PRO A 215 23.25 -24.63 30.10
C PRO A 215 22.43 -24.11 31.27
N ASN A 216 22.34 -24.88 32.35
CA ASN A 216 21.65 -24.43 33.57
C ASN A 216 22.47 -23.35 34.33
N SER A 217 23.76 -23.22 33.99
CA SER A 217 24.66 -22.18 34.51
C SER A 217 24.49 -20.81 33.84
N LEU A 218 23.65 -20.71 32.80
CA LEU A 218 23.46 -19.47 32.02
C LEU A 218 23.00 -18.33 32.92
N GLN A 219 23.66 -17.17 32.82
CA GLN A 219 23.27 -15.93 33.52
C GLN A 219 22.61 -14.95 32.56
N LEU A 220 23.10 -14.88 31.32
CA LEU A 220 22.58 -13.95 30.33
C LEU A 220 22.48 -14.60 28.95
N LEU A 221 21.27 -14.54 28.41
CA LEU A 221 20.99 -14.69 27.00
C LEU A 221 20.72 -13.29 26.41
N GLY A 222 21.63 -12.78 25.60
CA GLY A 222 21.63 -11.41 25.08
C GLY A 222 20.48 -11.11 24.14
N ASN A 223 20.33 -9.82 23.82
CA ASN A 223 19.28 -9.32 22.94
C ASN A 223 19.39 -9.92 21.55
N SER A 224 18.27 -10.36 20.98
CA SER A 224 18.19 -10.96 19.63
C SER A 224 19.18 -12.11 19.39
N SER A 225 19.64 -12.78 20.46
CA SER A 225 20.66 -13.82 20.38
C SER A 225 20.29 -14.99 19.48
N PHE A 226 19.00 -15.36 19.39
CA PHE A 226 18.47 -16.39 18.50
C PHE A 226 17.31 -15.85 17.63
N MET A 227 17.27 -14.55 17.39
CA MET A 227 16.23 -13.95 16.56
C MET A 227 16.31 -14.50 15.12
N GLN A 228 15.15 -14.80 14.53
CA GLN A 228 14.98 -15.33 13.17
C GLN A 228 15.61 -16.72 12.95
N CYS A 229 15.76 -17.52 14.02
CA CYS A 229 16.05 -18.96 13.92
C CYS A 229 14.78 -19.74 13.55
N HIS A 230 14.28 -19.52 12.32
CA HIS A 230 12.97 -19.98 11.86
C HIS A 230 12.71 -21.48 12.03
N SER A 231 13.75 -22.32 11.88
CA SER A 231 13.64 -23.78 12.00
C SER A 231 13.74 -24.32 13.43
N LEU A 232 13.96 -23.46 14.43
CA LEU A 232 14.22 -23.88 15.82
C LEU A 232 12.96 -24.49 16.41
N LYS A 233 12.97 -25.80 16.68
CA LYS A 233 11.80 -26.55 17.15
C LYS A 233 11.75 -26.72 18.66
N THR A 234 12.90 -27.00 19.27
CA THR A 234 12.97 -27.30 20.69
C THR A 234 14.13 -26.59 21.36
N ILE A 235 13.85 -26.04 22.54
CA ILE A 235 14.85 -25.51 23.46
C ILE A 235 14.84 -26.38 24.72
N THR A 236 15.99 -27.00 25.00
CA THR A 236 16.19 -27.87 26.17
C THR A 236 17.26 -27.32 27.10
N ILE A 237 17.17 -27.66 28.37
CA ILE A 237 18.16 -27.31 29.39
C ILE A 237 18.99 -28.55 29.73
N SER A 238 20.31 -28.42 29.77
CA SER A 238 21.18 -29.50 30.24
C SER A 238 21.13 -29.64 31.77
N GLN A 239 21.21 -30.88 32.27
CA GLN A 239 20.96 -31.19 33.68
C GLN A 239 22.24 -31.05 34.51
N ASN A 240 22.43 -29.93 35.21
CA ASN A 240 23.46 -29.73 36.25
C ASN A 240 23.07 -28.58 37.21
N LEU A 241 23.90 -28.32 38.24
CA LEU A 241 23.67 -27.33 39.30
C LEU A 241 23.23 -25.95 38.75
N PRO A 242 22.14 -25.35 39.28
CA PRO A 242 21.59 -24.09 38.77
C PRO A 242 22.50 -22.89 39.02
N SER A 243 22.53 -21.96 38.07
CA SER A 243 23.03 -20.60 38.30
C SER A 243 22.11 -19.81 39.23
N THR A 244 22.55 -18.62 39.62
CA THR A 244 21.69 -17.58 40.19
C THR A 244 21.39 -16.54 39.11
N ASP A 245 20.10 -16.21 38.89
CA ASP A 245 19.66 -15.02 38.12
C ASP A 245 19.86 -15.07 36.60
N CYS A 246 19.31 -16.11 35.94
CA CYS A 246 19.32 -16.20 34.47
C CYS A 246 18.36 -15.16 33.84
N LYS A 247 18.80 -14.44 32.80
CA LYS A 247 18.00 -13.42 32.11
C LYS A 247 17.94 -13.67 30.61
N PHE A 248 16.74 -13.62 30.04
CA PHE A 248 16.55 -13.61 28.59
C PHE A 248 16.36 -12.18 28.10
N GLY A 249 17.18 -11.76 27.12
CA GLY A 249 17.22 -10.43 26.56
C GLY A 249 16.02 -10.09 25.67
N VAL A 250 15.97 -8.85 25.21
CA VAL A 250 14.95 -8.34 24.28
C VAL A 250 15.01 -9.14 22.98
N SER A 251 13.87 -9.58 22.46
CA SER A 251 13.76 -10.30 21.19
C SER A 251 14.61 -11.58 21.10
N ALA A 252 15.04 -12.17 22.23
CA ALA A 252 15.99 -13.28 22.23
C ALA A 252 15.61 -14.44 21.29
N PHE A 253 14.32 -14.78 21.18
CA PHE A 253 13.78 -15.82 20.29
C PHE A 253 12.73 -15.27 19.32
N GLU A 254 12.79 -13.98 18.99
CA GLU A 254 11.83 -13.37 18.07
C GLU A 254 11.91 -14.04 16.67
N GLY A 255 10.77 -14.47 16.11
CA GLY A 255 10.72 -15.12 14.80
C GLY A 255 11.21 -16.57 14.78
N CYS A 256 11.33 -17.22 15.94
CA CYS A 256 11.51 -18.67 16.02
C CYS A 256 10.17 -19.39 15.71
N GLU A 257 9.71 -19.28 14.46
CA GLU A 257 8.36 -19.67 14.04
C GLU A 257 8.05 -21.15 14.23
N SER A 258 9.06 -22.03 14.16
CA SER A 258 8.92 -23.48 14.37
C SER A 258 8.99 -23.92 15.83
N LEU A 259 9.16 -23.00 16.80
CA LEU A 259 9.37 -23.35 18.20
C LEU A 259 8.10 -23.97 18.80
N GLU A 260 8.11 -25.28 19.02
CA GLU A 260 6.97 -26.04 19.54
C GLU A 260 7.05 -26.21 21.07
N LYS A 261 8.28 -26.42 21.59
CA LYS A 261 8.53 -26.73 23.00
C LYS A 261 9.70 -25.95 23.57
N LEU A 262 9.47 -25.38 24.75
CA LEU A 262 10.45 -24.64 25.52
C LEU A 262 10.47 -25.15 26.97
N THR A 263 11.66 -25.48 27.46
CA THR A 263 11.92 -25.62 28.90
C THR A 263 12.76 -24.43 29.36
N PHE A 264 12.33 -23.75 30.43
CA PHE A 264 13.10 -22.66 31.03
C PHE A 264 14.22 -23.18 31.95
N PRO A 265 15.35 -22.45 32.08
CA PRO A 265 16.29 -22.66 33.17
C PRO A 265 15.61 -22.43 34.53
N GLU A 266 15.95 -23.22 35.56
CA GLU A 266 15.33 -23.10 36.89
C GLU A 266 15.56 -21.72 37.53
N SER A 267 16.68 -21.09 37.19
CA SER A 267 17.13 -19.80 37.73
C SER A 267 16.63 -18.58 36.96
N ILE A 268 15.78 -18.75 35.95
CA ILE A 268 15.28 -17.63 35.12
C ILE A 268 14.59 -16.58 35.98
N SER A 269 14.97 -15.31 35.87
CA SER A 269 14.45 -14.21 36.67
C SER A 269 13.73 -13.15 35.85
N SER A 270 14.00 -13.07 34.54
CA SER A 270 13.37 -12.10 33.65
C SER A 270 13.29 -12.56 32.20
N LEU A 271 12.21 -12.15 31.53
CA LEU A 271 12.00 -12.27 30.09
C LEU A 271 11.98 -10.88 29.47
N GLY A 272 12.84 -10.63 28.49
CA GLY A 272 12.92 -9.38 27.78
C GLY A 272 11.66 -9.06 26.98
N MET A 273 11.53 -7.80 26.54
CA MET A 273 10.47 -7.39 25.63
C MET A 273 10.55 -8.22 24.33
N ARG A 274 9.42 -8.62 23.74
CA ARG A 274 9.36 -9.40 22.50
C ARG A 274 10.11 -10.74 22.53
N CYS A 275 10.46 -11.27 23.71
CA CYS A 275 11.34 -12.44 23.85
C CYS A 275 10.90 -13.64 22.98
N PHE A 276 9.59 -13.90 22.85
CA PHE A 276 9.02 -14.97 22.04
C PHE A 276 8.05 -14.43 20.98
N LEU A 277 8.25 -13.19 20.52
CA LEU A 277 7.41 -12.61 19.48
C LEU A 277 7.49 -13.48 18.21
N ASP A 278 6.34 -13.81 17.64
CA ASP A 278 6.20 -14.65 16.44
C ASP A 278 6.80 -16.06 16.58
N CYS A 279 6.83 -16.63 17.79
CA CYS A 279 6.98 -18.07 17.99
C CYS A 279 5.66 -18.77 17.61
N SER A 280 5.33 -18.76 16.31
CA SER A 280 4.02 -19.10 15.77
C SER A 280 3.58 -20.56 16.02
N SER A 281 4.52 -21.50 16.22
CA SER A 281 4.23 -22.92 16.51
C SER A 281 4.15 -23.28 18.00
N LEU A 282 4.38 -22.32 18.91
CA LEU A 282 4.40 -22.61 20.34
C LEU A 282 2.98 -22.93 20.84
N GLU A 283 2.74 -24.17 21.25
CA GLU A 283 1.38 -24.62 21.60
C GLU A 283 1.00 -24.36 23.06
N SER A 284 1.96 -24.45 23.97
CA SER A 284 1.72 -24.25 25.40
C SER A 284 2.95 -23.68 26.08
N ILE A 285 2.74 -22.94 27.16
CA ILE A 285 3.82 -22.43 28.00
C ILE A 285 3.43 -22.42 29.47
N THR A 286 4.38 -22.81 30.33
CA THR A 286 4.28 -22.67 31.78
C THR A 286 5.27 -21.63 32.24
N ILE A 287 4.75 -20.53 32.80
CA ILE A 287 5.59 -19.44 33.32
C ILE A 287 6.17 -19.86 34.68
N PRO A 288 7.51 -19.86 34.87
CA PRO A 288 8.13 -20.25 36.13
C PRO A 288 7.84 -19.28 37.28
N GLU A 289 7.76 -19.77 38.52
CA GLU A 289 7.39 -18.94 39.69
C GLU A 289 8.29 -17.74 39.98
N THR A 290 9.51 -17.78 39.46
CA THR A 290 10.53 -16.73 39.53
C THR A 290 10.16 -15.50 38.68
N ILE A 291 9.30 -15.66 37.66
CA ILE A 291 8.84 -14.58 36.78
C ILE A 291 7.62 -13.89 37.37
N THR A 292 7.81 -12.73 37.99
CA THR A 292 6.68 -11.98 38.60
C THR A 292 6.01 -10.98 37.65
N GLN A 293 6.54 -10.79 36.44
CA GLN A 293 6.09 -9.82 35.45
C GLN A 293 6.32 -10.35 34.04
N ILE A 294 5.35 -10.13 33.13
CA ILE A 294 5.48 -10.48 31.71
C ILE A 294 5.64 -9.21 30.87
N SER A 295 6.77 -9.11 30.18
CA SER A 295 7.23 -7.91 29.46
C SER A 295 6.42 -7.62 28.18
N PHE A 296 6.59 -6.40 27.67
CA PHE A 296 5.92 -5.90 26.47
C PHE A 296 6.06 -6.86 25.29
N LYS A 297 4.93 -7.22 24.65
CA LYS A 297 4.88 -8.08 23.45
C LYS A 297 5.52 -9.47 23.59
N CYS A 298 5.69 -9.98 24.82
CA CYS A 298 6.51 -11.18 25.05
C CYS A 298 6.06 -12.40 24.22
N PHE A 299 4.74 -12.62 24.04
CA PHE A 299 4.15 -13.71 23.27
C PHE A 299 3.28 -13.21 22.10
N GLU A 300 3.51 -11.98 21.63
CA GLU A 300 2.77 -11.45 20.48
C GLU A 300 2.96 -12.37 19.26
N LYS A 301 1.88 -12.68 18.54
CA LYS A 301 1.86 -13.58 17.38
C LYS A 301 2.27 -15.03 17.67
N CYS A 302 2.23 -15.50 18.91
CA CYS A 302 2.26 -16.95 19.18
C CYS A 302 0.93 -17.59 18.77
N LYS A 303 0.70 -17.75 17.45
CA LYS A 303 -0.61 -18.07 16.86
C LYS A 303 -1.14 -19.45 17.26
N SER A 304 -0.26 -20.41 17.55
CA SER A 304 -0.63 -21.76 18.00
C SER A 304 -0.78 -21.90 19.51
N LEU A 305 -0.54 -20.83 20.29
CA LEU A 305 -0.54 -20.88 21.75
C LEU A 305 -1.96 -21.08 22.28
N LYS A 306 -2.27 -22.30 22.73
CA LYS A 306 -3.57 -22.72 23.24
C LYS A 306 -3.66 -22.58 24.75
N TYR A 307 -2.57 -22.89 25.46
CA TYR A 307 -2.55 -23.00 26.92
C TYR A 307 -1.40 -22.20 27.53
N VAL A 308 -1.74 -21.33 28.48
CA VAL A 308 -0.77 -20.54 29.24
C VAL A 308 -1.00 -20.78 30.71
N THR A 309 -0.03 -21.41 31.37
CA THR A 309 -0.08 -21.66 32.81
C THR A 309 0.61 -20.51 33.55
N LEU A 310 -0.18 -19.76 34.32
CA LEU A 310 0.25 -18.62 35.12
C LEU A 310 0.20 -18.96 36.61
N HIS A 311 1.16 -18.46 37.40
CA HIS A 311 1.20 -18.65 38.86
C HIS A 311 0.77 -17.39 39.62
N SER A 312 0.45 -17.55 40.91
CA SER A 312 -0.16 -16.51 41.76
C SER A 312 0.75 -15.32 42.10
N LYS A 313 2.07 -15.41 41.82
CA LYS A 313 3.05 -14.35 42.10
C LYS A 313 3.17 -13.31 40.97
N ILE A 314 2.49 -13.52 39.84
CA ILE A 314 2.46 -12.56 38.72
C ILE A 314 1.67 -11.32 39.14
N LYS A 315 2.30 -10.14 39.04
CA LYS A 315 1.75 -8.86 39.50
C LYS A 315 1.08 -8.06 38.39
N TYR A 316 1.63 -8.06 37.17
CA TYR A 316 1.05 -7.36 36.04
C TYR A 316 1.50 -7.93 34.69
N PHE A 317 0.70 -7.66 33.66
CA PHE A 317 1.05 -7.86 32.24
C PHE A 317 1.38 -6.52 31.62
N ALA A 318 2.43 -6.44 30.81
CA ALA A 318 2.66 -5.27 29.97
C ALA A 318 1.67 -5.20 28.79
N ASN A 319 1.78 -4.16 27.95
CA ASN A 319 0.95 -4.06 26.75
C ASN A 319 1.27 -5.20 25.75
N ASN A 320 0.27 -5.62 24.97
CA ASN A 320 0.39 -6.55 23.84
C ASN A 320 0.91 -7.96 24.16
N VAL A 321 0.91 -8.41 25.42
CA VAL A 321 1.57 -9.68 25.80
C VAL A 321 1.10 -10.88 24.96
N PHE A 322 -0.20 -11.02 24.72
CA PHE A 322 -0.81 -12.10 23.92
C PHE A 322 -1.51 -11.57 22.67
N PHE A 323 -1.07 -10.44 22.14
CA PHE A 323 -1.62 -9.88 20.91
C PHE A 323 -1.49 -10.89 19.76
N ASP A 324 -2.57 -11.16 19.01
CA ASP A 324 -2.59 -12.09 17.88
C ASP A 324 -2.33 -13.58 18.26
N CYS A 325 -2.54 -13.97 19.53
CA CYS A 325 -2.55 -15.38 19.96
C CYS A 325 -3.87 -16.07 19.57
N HIS A 326 -4.08 -16.31 18.28
CA HIS A 326 -5.34 -16.78 17.72
C HIS A 326 -5.90 -18.05 18.38
N ALA A 327 -5.03 -18.99 18.75
CA ALA A 327 -5.43 -20.29 19.28
C ALA A 327 -5.75 -20.30 20.79
N LEU A 328 -5.52 -19.20 21.53
CA LEU A 328 -5.73 -19.16 22.96
C LEU A 328 -7.22 -19.39 23.27
N ILE A 329 -7.52 -20.41 24.07
CA ILE A 329 -8.91 -20.85 24.32
C ILE A 329 -9.49 -20.22 25.59
N SER A 330 -8.68 -20.19 26.65
CA SER A 330 -9.05 -19.66 27.96
C SER A 330 -7.80 -19.18 28.69
N ILE A 331 -7.98 -18.25 29.64
CA ILE A 331 -6.88 -17.83 30.52
C ILE A 331 -7.38 -17.46 31.92
N ASP A 332 -6.61 -17.89 32.91
CA ASP A 332 -6.81 -17.56 34.32
C ASP A 332 -5.91 -16.40 34.72
N ILE A 333 -6.50 -15.23 35.00
CA ILE A 333 -5.77 -14.04 35.39
C ILE A 333 -5.43 -14.11 36.90
N PRO A 334 -4.14 -14.09 37.29
CA PRO A 334 -3.75 -14.25 38.69
C PRO A 334 -4.30 -13.18 39.62
N GLN A 335 -4.61 -13.56 40.86
CA GLN A 335 -5.29 -12.71 41.86
C GLN A 335 -4.59 -11.38 42.21
N GLN A 336 -3.27 -11.27 42.02
CA GLN A 336 -2.51 -10.04 42.30
C GLN A 336 -2.60 -9.02 41.15
N VAL A 337 -3.12 -9.42 39.99
CA VAL A 337 -3.24 -8.55 38.82
C VAL A 337 -4.41 -7.59 39.06
N THR A 338 -4.09 -6.30 39.10
CA THR A 338 -5.06 -5.20 39.26
C THR A 338 -5.39 -4.48 37.95
N ARG A 339 -4.63 -4.75 36.88
CA ARG A 339 -4.85 -4.17 35.55
C ARG A 339 -4.53 -5.18 34.44
N ILE A 340 -5.45 -5.28 33.48
CA ILE A 340 -5.15 -5.84 32.15
C ILE A 340 -4.73 -4.67 31.27
N SER A 341 -3.52 -4.77 30.73
CA SER A 341 -2.88 -3.70 29.96
C SER A 341 -3.44 -3.58 28.54
N ASP A 342 -3.06 -2.52 27.85
CA ASP A 342 -3.58 -2.22 26.52
C ASP A 342 -3.19 -3.33 25.54
N LEU A 343 -4.11 -3.67 24.65
CA LEU A 343 -3.92 -4.65 23.57
C LEU A 343 -3.53 -6.07 24.02
N CYS A 344 -3.69 -6.40 25.30
CA CYS A 344 -3.15 -7.63 25.89
C CYS A 344 -3.61 -8.92 25.21
N PHE A 345 -4.89 -9.03 24.85
CA PHE A 345 -5.53 -10.20 24.21
C PHE A 345 -6.18 -9.85 22.87
N THR A 346 -5.78 -8.76 22.22
CA THR A 346 -6.35 -8.36 20.93
C THR A 346 -6.14 -9.47 19.89
N TYR A 347 -7.18 -9.78 19.13
CA TYR A 347 -7.21 -10.85 18.13
C TYR A 347 -6.95 -12.27 18.67
N CYS A 348 -7.14 -12.52 19.97
CA CYS A 348 -7.27 -13.89 20.49
C CYS A 348 -8.62 -14.49 20.06
N ARG A 349 -8.77 -14.82 18.76
CA ARG A 349 -10.05 -15.16 18.12
C ARG A 349 -10.74 -16.39 18.70
N ASN A 350 -9.99 -17.35 19.24
CA ASN A 350 -10.55 -18.55 19.87
C ASN A 350 -10.79 -18.42 21.38
N LEU A 351 -10.53 -17.24 21.97
CA LEU A 351 -10.69 -17.03 23.40
C LEU A 351 -12.17 -17.05 23.75
N LYS A 352 -12.61 -18.10 24.47
CA LYS A 352 -14.00 -18.32 24.85
C LYS A 352 -14.35 -17.79 26.23
N THR A 353 -13.41 -17.93 27.17
CA THR A 353 -13.61 -17.54 28.57
C THR A 353 -12.34 -16.90 29.13
N VAL A 354 -12.53 -15.96 30.06
CA VAL A 354 -11.45 -15.29 30.78
C VAL A 354 -11.85 -15.21 32.24
N ASN A 355 -11.09 -15.86 33.11
CA ASN A 355 -11.31 -15.78 34.54
C ASN A 355 -10.52 -14.58 35.07
N LEU A 356 -11.23 -13.47 35.31
CA LEU A 356 -10.63 -12.22 35.76
C LEU A 356 -10.22 -12.29 37.24
N SER A 357 -9.15 -11.56 37.58
CA SER A 357 -8.72 -11.40 38.98
C SER A 357 -9.81 -10.70 39.81
N PRO A 358 -10.09 -11.16 41.05
CA PRO A 358 -11.06 -10.50 41.93
C PRO A 358 -10.62 -9.08 42.36
N ASN A 359 -9.34 -8.74 42.20
CA ASN A 359 -8.77 -7.43 42.53
C ASN A 359 -8.59 -6.52 41.30
N LEU A 360 -9.14 -6.90 40.14
CA LEU A 360 -8.97 -6.18 38.88
C LEU A 360 -9.74 -4.84 38.90
N LYS A 361 -9.02 -3.74 38.67
CA LYS A 361 -9.57 -2.38 38.64
C LYS A 361 -9.75 -1.84 37.22
N THR A 362 -8.90 -2.26 36.28
CA THR A 362 -8.88 -1.66 34.94
C THR A 362 -8.67 -2.72 33.86
N ILE A 363 -9.47 -2.64 32.81
CA ILE A 363 -9.22 -3.29 31.52
C ILE A 363 -8.82 -2.20 30.53
N GLY A 364 -7.64 -2.34 29.94
CA GLY A 364 -7.01 -1.35 29.06
C GLY A 364 -7.68 -1.20 27.69
N THR A 365 -7.08 -0.33 26.89
CA THR A 365 -7.54 -0.03 25.53
C THR A 365 -7.39 -1.26 24.63
N SER A 366 -8.44 -1.60 23.89
CA SER A 366 -8.48 -2.73 22.94
C SER A 366 -8.09 -4.09 23.52
N SER A 367 -8.07 -4.27 24.85
CA SER A 367 -7.49 -5.45 25.50
C SER A 367 -8.11 -6.78 25.03
N PHE A 368 -9.39 -6.82 24.67
CA PHE A 368 -10.08 -7.99 24.12
C PHE A 368 -10.64 -7.73 22.71
N SER A 369 -10.16 -6.70 22.01
CA SER A 369 -10.68 -6.37 20.67
C SER A 369 -10.45 -7.52 19.69
N GLY A 370 -11.48 -7.92 18.94
CA GLY A 370 -11.42 -9.02 17.98
C GLY A 370 -11.33 -10.42 18.62
N CYS A 371 -11.70 -10.56 19.90
CA CYS A 371 -11.96 -11.87 20.51
C CYS A 371 -13.32 -12.39 20.04
N ASP A 372 -13.39 -12.80 18.77
CA ASP A 372 -14.64 -13.14 18.07
C ASP A 372 -15.47 -14.20 18.82
N ASN A 373 -14.82 -15.18 19.47
CA ASN A 373 -15.47 -16.29 20.18
C ASN A 373 -15.68 -16.06 21.69
N LEU A 374 -15.42 -14.86 22.21
CA LEU A 374 -15.65 -14.58 23.63
C LEU A 374 -17.16 -14.48 23.88
N GLU A 375 -17.75 -15.49 24.51
CA GLU A 375 -19.21 -15.60 24.69
C GLU A 375 -19.70 -14.85 25.94
N THR A 376 -18.97 -14.99 27.05
CA THR A 376 -19.33 -14.42 28.36
C THR A 376 -18.09 -13.92 29.08
N ILE A 377 -18.26 -12.88 29.89
CA ILE A 377 -17.23 -12.40 30.80
C ILE A 377 -17.86 -11.96 32.12
N THR A 378 -17.33 -12.47 33.23
CA THR A 378 -17.80 -12.10 34.57
C THR A 378 -16.89 -11.03 35.14
N PHE A 379 -17.41 -9.81 35.30
CA PHE A 379 -16.64 -8.71 35.85
C PHE A 379 -16.60 -8.75 37.39
N PRO A 380 -15.42 -8.51 38.00
CA PRO A 380 -15.32 -8.41 39.45
C PRO A 380 -15.91 -7.09 39.95
N ALA A 381 -16.44 -7.08 41.18
CA ALA A 381 -17.03 -5.88 41.79
C ALA A 381 -16.03 -4.73 42.02
N THR A 382 -14.73 -5.00 41.96
CA THR A 382 -13.63 -4.04 42.09
C THR A 382 -13.31 -3.31 40.79
N LEU A 383 -13.91 -3.68 39.66
CA LEU A 383 -13.63 -3.09 38.36
C LEU A 383 -14.19 -1.65 38.26
N GLU A 384 -13.29 -0.72 37.97
CA GLU A 384 -13.57 0.73 37.93
C GLU A 384 -13.60 1.28 36.49
N VAL A 385 -12.84 0.70 35.55
CA VAL A 385 -12.66 1.26 34.19
C VAL A 385 -12.61 0.18 33.11
N LEU A 386 -13.40 0.38 32.05
CA LEU A 386 -13.28 -0.28 30.75
C LEU A 386 -12.70 0.69 29.71
N GLY A 387 -11.54 0.36 29.15
CA GLY A 387 -10.83 1.19 28.17
C GLY A 387 -11.54 1.32 26.81
N LYS A 388 -11.03 2.24 25.99
CA LYS A 388 -11.49 2.43 24.60
C LYS A 388 -11.37 1.13 23.81
N ASN A 389 -12.36 0.81 22.97
CA ASN A 389 -12.39 -0.39 22.12
C ASN A 389 -12.23 -1.73 22.87
N CYS A 390 -12.36 -1.81 24.20
CA CYS A 390 -11.81 -2.96 24.92
C CYS A 390 -12.49 -4.30 24.55
N PHE A 391 -13.77 -4.31 24.16
CA PHE A 391 -14.50 -5.45 23.60
C PHE A 391 -14.92 -5.23 22.14
N GLN A 392 -14.25 -4.34 21.41
CA GLN A 392 -14.58 -4.07 20.01
C GLN A 392 -14.50 -5.35 19.18
N ASN A 393 -15.56 -5.66 18.42
CA ASN A 393 -15.72 -6.86 17.59
C ASN A 393 -15.68 -8.18 18.38
N CYS A 394 -16.05 -8.18 19.67
CA CYS A 394 -16.36 -9.44 20.37
C CYS A 394 -17.75 -9.93 19.94
N LYS A 395 -17.83 -10.56 18.76
CA LYS A 395 -19.08 -10.83 18.04
C LYS A 395 -20.04 -11.77 18.78
N LEU A 396 -19.52 -12.74 19.53
CA LEU A 396 -20.34 -13.69 20.30
C LEU A 396 -20.66 -13.22 21.74
N LEU A 397 -20.12 -12.08 22.16
CA LEU A 397 -20.27 -11.59 23.52
C LEU A 397 -21.72 -11.21 23.79
N ASN A 398 -22.34 -11.87 24.77
CA ASN A 398 -23.74 -11.72 25.11
C ASN A 398 -23.96 -11.68 26.63
N ASN A 399 -25.12 -11.16 27.06
CA ASN A 399 -25.58 -11.16 28.45
C ASN A 399 -24.53 -10.69 29.48
N ILE A 400 -23.99 -9.48 29.27
CA ILE A 400 -22.98 -8.89 30.15
C ILE A 400 -23.63 -8.17 31.33
N GLU A 401 -23.18 -8.48 32.55
CA GLU A 401 -23.53 -7.73 33.76
C GLU A 401 -22.40 -6.77 34.14
N LEU A 402 -22.65 -5.47 34.03
CA LEU A 402 -21.66 -4.44 34.41
C LEU A 402 -21.64 -4.23 35.94
N PRO A 403 -20.46 -4.13 36.57
CA PRO A 403 -20.37 -3.97 38.02
C PRO A 403 -20.76 -2.55 38.46
N SER A 404 -21.31 -2.44 39.67
CA SER A 404 -21.85 -1.17 40.20
C SER A 404 -20.81 -0.07 40.42
N ASN A 405 -19.53 -0.43 40.63
CA ASN A 405 -18.42 0.50 40.85
C ASN A 405 -17.80 1.02 39.55
N LEU A 406 -18.28 0.57 38.39
CA LEU A 406 -17.71 0.95 37.10
C LEU A 406 -17.91 2.45 36.85
N SER A 407 -16.82 3.21 36.87
CA SER A 407 -16.83 4.67 36.73
C SER A 407 -16.74 5.15 35.29
N ASP A 408 -16.19 4.31 34.39
CA ASP A 408 -15.97 4.70 33.00
C ASP A 408 -16.07 3.53 32.01
N ILE A 409 -16.67 3.82 30.85
CA ILE A 409 -16.75 2.95 29.67
C ILE A 409 -16.19 3.75 28.49
N GLY A 410 -15.09 3.29 27.90
CA GLY A 410 -14.41 3.95 26.80
C GLY A 410 -15.23 4.05 25.51
N ASP A 411 -14.80 4.93 24.61
CA ASP A 411 -15.35 5.03 23.25
C ASP A 411 -15.26 3.67 22.55
N SER A 412 -16.29 3.32 21.77
CA SER A 412 -16.36 2.07 21.01
C SER A 412 -16.11 0.79 21.82
N CYS A 413 -16.29 0.82 23.15
CA CYS A 413 -16.01 -0.31 24.04
C CYS A 413 -16.68 -1.61 23.57
N PHE A 414 -17.96 -1.54 23.16
CA PHE A 414 -18.75 -2.65 22.65
C PHE A 414 -19.12 -2.48 21.16
N TYR A 415 -18.30 -1.75 20.39
CA TYR A 415 -18.49 -1.62 18.94
C TYR A 415 -18.47 -3.01 18.30
N GLY A 416 -19.44 -3.34 17.44
CA GLY A 416 -19.48 -4.63 16.74
C GLY A 416 -19.71 -5.84 17.64
N CYS A 417 -20.21 -5.67 18.86
CA CYS A 417 -20.69 -6.77 19.70
C CYS A 417 -22.04 -7.30 19.18
N GLU A 418 -22.01 -7.99 18.04
CA GLU A 418 -23.20 -8.37 17.27
C GLU A 418 -24.20 -9.24 18.03
N SER A 419 -23.76 -10.04 19.01
CA SER A 419 -24.62 -10.91 19.85
C SER A 419 -25.11 -10.26 21.15
N LEU A 420 -24.65 -9.05 21.49
CA LEU A 420 -25.06 -8.37 22.71
C LEU A 420 -26.52 -7.95 22.59
N SER A 421 -27.41 -8.64 23.31
CA SER A 421 -28.86 -8.46 23.19
C SER A 421 -29.48 -7.50 24.22
N LYS A 422 -28.87 -7.42 25.41
CA LYS A 422 -29.31 -6.60 26.54
C LYS A 422 -28.12 -6.09 27.34
N ILE A 423 -28.21 -4.85 27.82
CA ILE A 423 -27.24 -4.29 28.77
C ILE A 423 -27.88 -3.25 29.70
N SER A 424 -27.41 -3.18 30.95
CA SER A 424 -27.80 -2.15 31.91
C SER A 424 -26.57 -1.34 32.34
N LEU A 425 -26.65 -0.01 32.22
CA LEU A 425 -25.56 0.88 32.63
C LEU A 425 -25.65 1.18 34.14
N PRO A 426 -24.54 1.08 34.89
CA PRO A 426 -24.55 1.36 36.33
C PRO A 426 -24.72 2.86 36.62
N ASN A 427 -25.19 3.17 37.84
CA ASN A 427 -25.49 4.54 38.29
C ASN A 427 -24.29 5.49 38.34
N SER A 428 -23.07 4.96 38.37
CA SER A 428 -21.82 5.69 38.34
C SER A 428 -21.48 6.28 36.97
N ILE A 429 -22.06 5.75 35.88
CA ILE A 429 -21.79 6.23 34.51
C ILE A 429 -22.57 7.51 34.25
N LYS A 430 -21.86 8.53 33.75
CA LYS A 430 -22.41 9.83 33.36
C LYS A 430 -22.48 10.04 31.84
N PHE A 431 -21.70 9.29 31.08
CA PHE A 431 -21.54 9.51 29.64
C PHE A 431 -21.71 8.17 28.92
N VAL A 432 -22.58 8.14 27.91
CA VAL A 432 -22.50 7.10 26.87
C VAL A 432 -21.59 7.64 25.78
N LYS A 433 -20.37 7.11 25.70
CA LYS A 433 -19.31 7.64 24.83
C LYS A 433 -19.55 7.31 23.35
N SER A 434 -18.70 7.88 22.48
CA SER A 434 -18.90 7.78 21.04
C SER A 434 -18.80 6.32 20.60
N ALA A 435 -19.74 5.91 19.75
CA ALA A 435 -19.80 4.57 19.15
C ALA A 435 -19.77 3.40 20.16
N THR A 436 -20.06 3.63 21.46
CA THR A 436 -19.92 2.59 22.51
C THR A 436 -20.66 1.30 22.17
N PHE A 437 -21.84 1.36 21.56
CA PHE A 437 -22.63 0.20 21.12
C PHE A 437 -22.87 0.17 19.60
N GLU A 438 -22.11 0.94 18.82
CA GLU A 438 -22.28 0.95 17.37
C GLU A 438 -22.11 -0.46 16.79
N ASP A 439 -22.95 -0.84 15.82
CA ASP A 439 -22.99 -2.17 15.22
C ASP A 439 -23.27 -3.33 16.20
N SER A 440 -23.74 -3.05 17.43
CA SER A 440 -24.34 -4.06 18.31
C SER A 440 -25.73 -4.45 17.79
N THR A 441 -25.76 -5.17 16.68
CA THR A 441 -26.97 -5.35 15.86
C THR A 441 -28.10 -6.12 16.55
N SER A 442 -27.79 -7.00 17.50
CA SER A 442 -28.78 -7.72 18.32
C SER A 442 -29.27 -6.94 19.54
N LEU A 443 -28.68 -5.77 19.86
CA LEU A 443 -29.03 -5.01 21.05
C LEU A 443 -30.48 -4.54 20.94
N SER A 444 -31.33 -5.13 21.78
CA SER A 444 -32.79 -4.93 21.75
C SER A 444 -33.29 -4.16 22.96
N GLU A 445 -32.56 -4.22 24.08
CA GLU A 445 -32.89 -3.55 25.34
C GLU A 445 -31.64 -2.91 25.93
N ILE A 446 -31.71 -1.61 26.22
CA ILE A 446 -30.72 -0.92 27.04
C ILE A 446 -31.38 -0.17 28.19
N VAL A 447 -30.87 -0.36 29.40
CA VAL A 447 -31.29 0.39 30.59
C VAL A 447 -30.24 1.47 30.87
N LEU A 448 -30.60 2.73 30.60
CA LEU A 448 -29.80 3.89 30.98
C LEU A 448 -29.99 4.21 32.46
N SER A 449 -28.93 4.61 33.14
CA SER A 449 -29.02 5.08 34.53
C SER A 449 -29.65 6.48 34.58
N GLN A 450 -30.22 6.84 35.74
CA GLN A 450 -30.82 8.16 35.96
C GLN A 450 -29.80 9.32 36.06
N TYR A 451 -28.50 9.03 35.91
CA TYR A 451 -27.40 9.98 36.05
C TYR A 451 -26.66 10.26 34.74
N ILE A 452 -27.09 9.66 33.62
CA ILE A 452 -26.51 9.96 32.31
C ILE A 452 -26.77 11.44 31.97
N GLU A 453 -25.71 12.17 31.67
CA GLU A 453 -25.72 13.58 31.31
C GLU A 453 -25.58 13.79 29.80
N GLU A 454 -24.96 12.85 29.08
CA GLU A 454 -24.69 13.00 27.64
C GLU A 454 -24.60 11.63 26.94
N ILE A 455 -25.13 11.58 25.70
CA ILE A 455 -24.98 10.46 24.77
C ILE A 455 -24.24 10.99 23.53
N ARG A 456 -23.04 10.50 23.26
CA ARG A 456 -22.16 11.00 22.20
C ARG A 456 -22.41 10.35 20.85
N ASP A 457 -21.75 10.90 19.83
CA ASP A 457 -21.89 10.53 18.42
C ASP A 457 -21.90 9.01 18.19
N SER A 458 -22.83 8.56 17.37
CA SER A 458 -23.00 7.16 16.95
C SER A 458 -23.15 6.14 18.08
N ALA A 459 -23.41 6.53 19.33
CA ALA A 459 -23.44 5.62 20.49
C ALA A 459 -24.29 4.36 20.29
N PHE A 460 -25.40 4.45 19.55
CA PHE A 460 -26.29 3.32 19.20
C PHE A 460 -26.44 3.13 17.67
N CYS A 461 -25.52 3.67 16.87
CA CYS A 461 -25.56 3.56 15.42
C CYS A 461 -25.62 2.08 15.02
N ASN A 462 -26.50 1.73 14.07
CA ASN A 462 -26.74 0.36 13.62
C ASN A 462 -27.13 -0.66 14.72
N CYS A 463 -27.64 -0.22 15.88
CA CYS A 463 -28.36 -1.10 16.81
C CYS A 463 -29.72 -1.51 16.21
N LYS A 464 -29.67 -2.39 15.20
CA LYS A 464 -30.80 -2.73 14.31
C LYS A 464 -31.99 -3.33 15.05
N SER A 465 -31.77 -3.95 16.21
CA SER A 465 -32.80 -4.61 17.02
C SER A 465 -33.39 -3.73 18.13
N LEU A 466 -32.84 -2.53 18.37
CA LEU A 466 -33.28 -1.66 19.45
C LEU A 466 -34.71 -1.16 19.18
N LYS A 467 -35.65 -1.47 20.09
CA LYS A 467 -37.07 -1.13 19.92
C LYS A 467 -37.52 0.10 20.69
N GLU A 468 -36.98 0.25 21.90
CA GLU A 468 -37.34 1.34 22.82
C GLU A 468 -36.10 1.81 23.57
N ILE A 469 -36.01 3.12 23.82
CA ILE A 469 -35.05 3.72 24.72
C ILE A 469 -35.71 4.76 25.63
N ASN A 470 -35.33 4.75 26.91
CA ASN A 470 -35.81 5.67 27.94
C ASN A 470 -34.70 6.65 28.32
N LEU A 471 -34.86 7.93 27.97
CA LEU A 471 -33.89 8.98 28.25
C LEU A 471 -34.12 9.58 29.65
N PRO A 472 -33.08 9.71 30.50
CA PRO A 472 -33.24 10.14 31.88
C PRO A 472 -33.42 11.66 32.01
N SER A 473 -33.87 12.11 33.19
CA SER A 473 -34.10 13.53 33.48
C SER A 473 -32.83 14.39 33.47
N THR A 474 -31.66 13.77 33.65
CA THR A 474 -30.35 14.45 33.72
C THR A 474 -29.69 14.66 32.36
N LEU A 475 -30.21 14.06 31.28
CA LEU A 475 -29.62 14.11 29.96
C LEU A 475 -29.65 15.54 29.40
N LYS A 476 -28.49 16.08 29.05
CA LYS A 476 -28.25 17.46 28.59
C LYS A 476 -27.98 17.54 27.09
N SER A 477 -27.33 16.54 26.51
CA SER A 477 -26.91 16.52 25.10
C SER A 477 -27.00 15.14 24.47
N ILE A 478 -27.28 15.14 23.15
CA ILE A 478 -27.30 13.97 22.28
C ILE A 478 -26.46 14.33 21.04
N GLY A 479 -25.49 13.48 20.72
CA GLY A 479 -24.59 13.66 19.59
C GLY A 479 -25.20 13.32 18.23
N ASN A 480 -24.39 13.42 17.19
CA ASN A 480 -24.80 13.13 15.82
C ASN A 480 -24.90 11.62 15.57
N TYR A 481 -25.84 11.21 14.70
CA TYR A 481 -26.00 9.81 14.25
C TYR A 481 -26.23 8.77 15.35
N VAL A 482 -26.59 9.19 16.58
CA VAL A 482 -26.77 8.30 17.74
C VAL A 482 -27.67 7.11 17.42
N PHE A 483 -28.73 7.31 16.64
CA PHE A 483 -29.71 6.29 16.28
C PHE A 483 -29.75 5.96 14.78
N PHE A 484 -28.73 6.39 14.00
CA PHE A 484 -28.68 6.09 12.57
C PHE A 484 -28.64 4.59 12.37
N GLY A 485 -29.53 4.02 11.56
CA GLY A 485 -29.58 2.57 11.32
C GLY A 485 -30.27 1.74 12.41
N CYS A 486 -30.87 2.36 13.43
CA CYS A 486 -31.77 1.68 14.39
C CYS A 486 -33.12 1.34 13.73
N LYS A 487 -33.11 0.44 12.75
CA LYS A 487 -34.25 0.13 11.86
C LYS A 487 -35.48 -0.47 12.57
N SER A 488 -35.34 -0.93 13.81
CA SER A 488 -36.46 -1.45 14.63
C SER A 488 -36.97 -0.48 15.68
N LEU A 489 -36.41 0.74 15.77
CA LEU A 489 -36.76 1.68 16.82
C LEU A 489 -38.18 2.19 16.64
N GLU A 490 -39.05 1.90 17.61
CA GLU A 490 -40.46 2.28 17.63
C GLU A 490 -40.70 3.46 18.57
N LYS A 491 -39.98 3.49 19.70
CA LYS A 491 -40.28 4.41 20.81
C LYS A 491 -39.02 5.04 21.38
N VAL A 492 -39.05 6.36 21.51
CA VAL A 492 -38.07 7.13 22.29
C VAL A 492 -38.85 7.87 23.35
N LYS A 493 -38.68 7.50 24.61
CA LYS A 493 -39.33 8.16 25.75
C LYS A 493 -38.32 9.04 26.47
N CYS A 494 -38.81 10.13 27.04
CA CYS A 494 -37.99 11.05 27.82
C CYS A 494 -38.66 11.28 29.18
N ASP A 495 -37.87 11.26 30.25
CA ASP A 495 -38.37 11.58 31.60
C ASP A 495 -39.02 12.97 31.61
N PRO A 496 -40.25 13.14 32.13
CA PRO A 496 -40.96 14.42 32.14
C PRO A 496 -40.24 15.56 32.89
N ARG A 497 -39.25 15.23 33.73
CA ARG A 497 -38.44 16.21 34.48
C ARG A 497 -37.23 16.69 33.68
N ASN A 498 -36.95 16.11 32.51
CA ASN A 498 -35.87 16.56 31.63
C ASN A 498 -36.14 18.00 31.16
N ARG A 499 -35.13 18.87 31.24
CA ARG A 499 -35.24 20.30 30.91
C ARG A 499 -34.65 20.66 29.54
N TYR A 500 -34.05 19.70 28.85
CA TYR A 500 -33.35 19.86 27.58
C TYR A 500 -34.08 19.18 26.43
N PHE A 501 -34.78 18.09 26.72
CA PHE A 501 -35.50 17.28 25.74
C PHE A 501 -36.93 16.99 26.19
N ILE A 502 -37.79 16.74 25.21
CA ILE A 502 -39.16 16.26 25.42
C ILE A 502 -39.47 15.18 24.39
N SER A 503 -40.21 14.15 24.81
CA SER A 503 -40.77 13.16 23.89
C SER A 503 -42.28 13.34 23.83
N GLU A 504 -42.80 13.54 22.63
CA GLU A 504 -44.23 13.62 22.36
C GLU A 504 -44.60 12.64 21.25
N ASN A 505 -45.60 11.79 21.50
CA ASN A 505 -46.02 10.74 20.57
C ASN A 505 -44.85 9.86 20.09
N ASN A 506 -43.88 9.59 20.97
CA ASN A 506 -42.66 8.83 20.70
C ASN A 506 -41.61 9.52 19.79
N ILE A 507 -41.79 10.81 19.50
CA ILE A 507 -40.86 11.63 18.73
C ILE A 507 -40.05 12.49 19.69
N LEU A 508 -38.74 12.60 19.46
CA LEU A 508 -37.84 13.35 20.31
C LEU A 508 -37.57 14.76 19.76
N PHE A 509 -37.75 15.76 20.61
CA PHE A 509 -37.46 17.16 20.35
C PHE A 509 -36.57 17.76 21.43
N SER A 510 -35.96 18.91 21.13
CA SER A 510 -35.50 19.81 22.20
C SER A 510 -36.69 20.27 23.06
N TYR A 511 -36.45 20.69 24.30
CA TYR A 511 -37.51 21.06 25.24
C TYR A 511 -38.42 22.19 24.70
N SER A 512 -37.84 23.16 24.00
CA SER A 512 -38.57 24.24 23.33
C SER A 512 -39.27 23.81 22.03
N LYS A 513 -39.01 22.58 21.55
CA LYS A 513 -39.40 22.05 20.24
C LYS A 513 -38.92 22.91 19.06
N ALA A 514 -37.83 23.65 19.25
CA ALA A 514 -37.15 24.34 18.17
C ALA A 514 -36.36 23.36 17.28
N GLU A 515 -35.98 22.21 17.83
CA GLU A 515 -35.18 21.21 17.13
C GLU A 515 -35.91 19.87 17.14
N LEU A 516 -36.09 19.28 15.95
CA LEU A 516 -36.52 17.90 15.80
C LEU A 516 -35.28 17.01 15.78
N ILE A 517 -35.15 16.17 16.80
CA ILE A 517 -33.95 15.34 17.02
C ILE A 517 -34.12 13.99 16.34
N LEU A 518 -35.25 13.32 16.57
CA LEU A 518 -35.48 11.98 16.03
C LEU A 518 -36.97 11.62 15.91
N VAL A 519 -37.34 11.17 14.71
CA VAL A 519 -38.53 10.39 14.42
C VAL A 519 -38.09 8.92 14.25
N PRO A 520 -38.57 8.00 15.10
CA PRO A 520 -38.14 6.60 15.03
C PRO A 520 -38.40 5.96 13.65
N ALA A 521 -37.51 5.05 13.22
CA ALA A 521 -37.63 4.35 11.94
C ALA A 521 -38.95 3.57 11.81
N CYS A 522 -39.46 3.03 12.92
CA CYS A 522 -40.74 2.35 13.02
C CYS A 522 -41.88 3.24 13.56
N TYR A 523 -41.79 4.57 13.46
CA TYR A 523 -42.90 5.45 13.81
C TYR A 523 -44.11 5.18 12.91
N ASN A 524 -45.12 4.50 13.45
CA ASN A 524 -46.25 3.93 12.71
C ASN A 524 -47.35 4.97 12.42
N SER A 525 -47.01 5.99 11.64
CA SER A 525 -47.96 6.98 11.10
C SER A 525 -47.58 7.32 9.66
N ASP A 526 -48.58 7.42 8.79
CA ASP A 526 -48.40 7.81 7.38
C ASP A 526 -48.19 9.33 7.22
N LYS A 527 -48.77 10.11 8.13
CA LYS A 527 -48.71 11.57 8.18
C LYS A 527 -47.84 12.03 9.34
N PHE A 528 -47.02 13.05 9.07
CA PHE A 528 -46.22 13.73 10.07
C PHE A 528 -46.51 15.24 10.06
N SER A 529 -46.82 15.82 11.22
CA SER A 529 -47.05 17.25 11.39
C SER A 529 -45.99 17.85 12.30
N PHE A 530 -45.34 18.91 11.84
CA PHE A 530 -44.35 19.63 12.63
C PHE A 530 -45.00 20.58 13.66
N PRO A 531 -44.42 20.73 14.86
CA PRO A 531 -44.72 21.86 15.74
C PRO A 531 -44.40 23.19 15.04
N SER A 532 -45.16 24.25 15.35
CA SER A 532 -44.96 25.59 14.76
C SER A 532 -43.65 26.28 15.17
N THR A 533 -42.91 25.70 16.11
CA THR A 533 -41.67 26.24 16.66
C THR A 533 -40.41 25.69 16.01
N VAL A 534 -40.52 24.65 15.17
CA VAL A 534 -39.34 23.94 14.64
C VAL A 534 -38.56 24.82 13.66
N SER A 535 -37.28 25.04 13.92
CA SER A 535 -36.37 25.75 13.01
C SER A 535 -35.30 24.83 12.41
N THR A 536 -35.03 23.69 13.08
CA THR A 536 -33.89 22.82 12.77
C THR A 536 -34.29 21.35 12.80
N LEU A 537 -33.89 20.59 11.79
CA LEU A 537 -33.93 19.12 11.77
C LEU A 537 -32.50 18.60 11.96
N HIS A 538 -32.27 17.78 12.99
CA HIS A 538 -30.96 17.16 13.25
C HIS A 538 -30.57 16.16 12.17
N HIS A 539 -29.27 15.83 12.12
CA HIS A 539 -28.74 14.79 11.24
C HIS A 539 -29.48 13.47 11.46
N SER A 540 -29.86 12.81 10.36
CA SER A 540 -30.57 11.52 10.38
C SER A 540 -31.92 11.51 11.12
N SER A 541 -32.55 12.67 11.31
CA SER A 541 -33.79 12.82 12.10
C SER A 541 -34.97 11.95 11.64
N PHE A 542 -35.06 11.55 10.37
CA PHE A 542 -36.07 10.61 9.85
C PHE A 542 -35.45 9.35 9.24
N ALA A 543 -34.14 9.13 9.37
CA ALA A 543 -33.44 8.09 8.63
C ALA A 543 -34.09 6.71 8.85
N TYR A 544 -34.27 5.98 7.76
CA TYR A 544 -34.89 4.66 7.66
C TYR A 544 -36.38 4.62 8.02
N ASN A 545 -37.08 5.76 8.10
CA ASN A 545 -38.52 5.74 8.34
C ASN A 545 -39.24 5.01 7.20
N LYS A 546 -40.03 3.99 7.58
CA LYS A 546 -40.69 3.08 6.63
C LYS A 546 -42.19 3.35 6.42
N TYR A 547 -42.74 4.37 7.07
CA TYR A 547 -44.20 4.57 7.13
C TYR A 547 -44.64 5.92 6.56
N ILE A 548 -43.90 7.00 6.79
CA ILE A 548 -44.29 8.33 6.35
C ILE A 548 -44.20 8.42 4.83
N SER A 549 -45.30 8.79 4.18
CA SER A 549 -45.36 8.91 2.72
C SER A 549 -45.28 10.33 2.20
N GLU A 550 -45.61 11.32 3.03
CA GLU A 550 -45.62 12.73 2.66
C GLU A 550 -45.12 13.59 3.81
N ILE A 551 -44.27 14.58 3.49
CA ILE A 551 -43.71 15.52 4.44
C ILE A 551 -43.84 16.95 3.90
N ILE A 552 -44.37 17.85 4.72
CA ILE A 552 -44.41 19.29 4.42
C ILE A 552 -43.52 19.99 5.45
N ILE A 553 -42.31 20.36 5.04
CA ILE A 553 -41.41 21.13 5.89
C ILE A 553 -41.97 22.56 6.03
N PRO A 554 -42.16 23.09 7.26
CA PRO A 554 -42.63 24.46 7.45
C PRO A 554 -41.67 25.48 6.81
N ASP A 555 -42.22 26.52 6.18
CA ASP A 555 -41.44 27.51 5.41
C ASP A 555 -40.47 28.37 6.27
N HIS A 556 -40.52 28.25 7.60
CA HIS A 556 -39.60 28.90 8.55
C HIS A 556 -38.43 28.00 8.99
N VAL A 557 -38.40 26.72 8.59
CA VAL A 557 -37.26 25.84 8.89
C VAL A 557 -36.03 26.34 8.14
N GLU A 558 -34.94 26.55 8.86
CA GLU A 558 -33.71 27.13 8.35
C GLU A 558 -32.67 26.07 7.99
N THR A 559 -32.68 24.93 8.68
CA THR A 559 -31.66 23.89 8.54
C THR A 559 -32.24 22.49 8.57
N ILE A 560 -31.72 21.63 7.70
CA ILE A 560 -32.01 20.19 7.64
C ILE A 560 -30.68 19.47 7.57
N GLY A 561 -30.34 18.69 8.59
CA GLY A 561 -29.06 18.02 8.68
C GLY A 561 -28.87 16.89 7.67
N PHE A 562 -27.60 16.58 7.39
CA PHE A 562 -27.15 15.43 6.61
C PHE A 562 -27.96 14.15 6.86
N ALA A 563 -28.27 13.45 5.77
CA ALA A 563 -28.96 12.15 5.80
C ALA A 563 -30.31 12.14 6.54
N SER A 564 -30.97 13.28 6.77
CA SER A 564 -32.23 13.33 7.53
C SER A 564 -33.29 12.37 7.01
N PHE A 565 -33.44 12.19 5.69
CA PHE A 565 -34.41 11.25 5.10
C PHE A 565 -33.74 10.04 4.44
N TYR A 566 -32.53 9.68 4.86
CA TYR A 566 -31.80 8.54 4.32
C TYR A 566 -32.64 7.25 4.39
N GLU A 567 -32.78 6.54 3.27
CA GLU A 567 -33.54 5.28 3.15
C GLU A 567 -35.00 5.38 3.64
N CYS A 568 -35.64 6.55 3.51
CA CYS A 568 -37.08 6.71 3.72
C CYS A 568 -37.86 6.10 2.54
N THR A 569 -37.87 4.78 2.45
CA THR A 569 -38.36 4.03 1.28
C THR A 569 -39.85 4.21 0.97
N ASN A 570 -40.68 4.67 1.92
CA ASN A 570 -42.09 4.96 1.68
C ASN A 570 -42.37 6.44 1.34
N LEU A 571 -41.37 7.34 1.44
CA LEU A 571 -41.54 8.77 1.19
C LEU A 571 -41.78 9.01 -0.32
N LYS A 572 -42.96 9.52 -0.68
CA LYS A 572 -43.41 9.76 -2.06
C LYS A 572 -43.31 11.22 -2.48
N SER A 573 -43.58 12.13 -1.55
CA SER A 573 -43.54 13.57 -1.76
C SER A 573 -42.95 14.30 -0.55
N ILE A 574 -42.19 15.36 -0.82
CA ILE A 574 -41.71 16.27 0.21
C ILE A 574 -41.71 17.72 -0.31
N LYS A 575 -42.25 18.65 0.48
CA LYS A 575 -42.12 20.09 0.27
C LYS A 575 -41.02 20.65 1.16
N LEU A 576 -40.05 21.34 0.57
CA LEU A 576 -38.92 21.97 1.26
C LEU A 576 -39.22 23.43 1.65
N SER A 577 -38.53 23.92 2.68
CA SER A 577 -38.62 25.31 3.15
C SER A 577 -37.91 26.29 2.20
N ASN A 578 -38.53 27.44 1.96
CA ASN A 578 -37.94 28.54 1.18
C ASN A 578 -36.83 29.32 1.90
N LYS A 579 -36.44 28.92 3.12
CA LYS A 579 -35.33 29.50 3.88
C LYS A 579 -34.03 28.72 3.77
N LEU A 580 -34.06 27.52 3.16
CA LEU A 580 -32.88 26.68 2.98
C LEU A 580 -31.88 27.35 2.02
N LYS A 581 -30.62 27.44 2.44
CA LYS A 581 -29.51 27.94 1.61
C LYS A 581 -28.81 26.82 0.81
N GLU A 582 -28.81 25.62 1.36
CA GLU A 582 -28.23 24.43 0.73
C GLU A 582 -29.09 23.19 1.02
N ILE A 583 -28.90 22.15 0.22
CA ILE A 583 -29.44 20.82 0.46
C ILE A 583 -28.29 19.90 0.84
N ASP A 584 -28.29 19.44 2.09
CA ASP A 584 -27.19 18.66 2.68
C ASP A 584 -27.03 17.27 2.01
N GLY A 585 -25.86 16.65 2.23
CA GLY A 585 -25.44 15.41 1.59
C GLY A 585 -26.30 14.24 2.03
N LYS A 586 -26.50 13.30 1.08
CA LYS A 586 -27.30 12.08 1.26
C LYS A 586 -28.70 12.30 1.84
N LEU A 587 -29.24 13.52 1.77
CA LEU A 587 -30.48 13.89 2.45
C LEU A 587 -31.64 12.96 2.10
N PHE A 588 -31.76 12.57 0.83
CA PHE A 588 -32.78 11.64 0.31
C PHE A 588 -32.17 10.35 -0.27
N TYR A 589 -30.95 10.00 0.11
CA TYR A 589 -30.29 8.80 -0.39
C TYR A 589 -31.19 7.58 -0.19
N GLY A 590 -31.45 6.79 -1.23
CA GLY A 590 -32.28 5.59 -1.14
C GLY A 590 -33.78 5.82 -0.90
N CYS A 591 -34.28 7.06 -1.04
CA CYS A 591 -35.72 7.35 -1.05
C CYS A 591 -36.38 6.81 -2.33
N SER A 592 -36.50 5.48 -2.44
CA SER A 592 -36.87 4.78 -3.67
C SER A 592 -38.30 5.05 -4.15
N SER A 593 -39.19 5.57 -3.29
CA SER A 593 -40.56 5.97 -3.66
C SER A 593 -40.70 7.46 -4.02
N LEU A 594 -39.68 8.29 -3.81
CA LEU A 594 -39.75 9.73 -4.07
C LEU A 594 -39.89 9.96 -5.57
N SER A 595 -41.02 10.55 -5.98
CA SER A 595 -41.39 10.64 -7.40
C SER A 595 -41.10 11.99 -8.04
N SER A 596 -41.18 13.06 -7.24
CA SER A 596 -40.91 14.43 -7.66
C SER A 596 -40.33 15.26 -6.53
N ILE A 597 -39.47 16.24 -6.87
CA ILE A 597 -39.01 17.24 -5.91
C ILE A 597 -38.83 18.62 -6.55
N GLU A 598 -39.17 19.66 -5.79
CA GLU A 598 -38.89 21.06 -6.11
C GLU A 598 -37.85 21.61 -5.13
N ILE A 599 -36.72 22.07 -5.69
CA ILE A 599 -35.64 22.71 -4.95
C ILE A 599 -35.94 24.22 -4.86
N PRO A 600 -36.07 24.80 -3.65
CA PRO A 600 -36.34 26.22 -3.47
C PRO A 600 -35.29 27.13 -4.11
N ASN A 601 -35.69 28.28 -4.64
CA ASN A 601 -34.78 29.24 -5.28
C ASN A 601 -33.76 29.89 -4.32
N SER A 602 -33.95 29.75 -3.00
CA SER A 602 -32.97 30.16 -1.99
C SER A 602 -31.74 29.25 -1.94
N VAL A 603 -31.82 28.04 -2.52
CA VAL A 603 -30.75 27.05 -2.53
C VAL A 603 -29.73 27.37 -3.61
N THR A 604 -28.45 27.44 -3.21
CA THR A 604 -27.31 27.64 -4.13
C THR A 604 -26.43 26.38 -4.29
N CYS A 605 -26.61 25.38 -3.43
CA CYS A 605 -25.80 24.15 -3.43
C CYS A 605 -26.64 22.90 -3.14
N ILE A 606 -26.42 21.83 -3.94
CA ILE A 606 -26.90 20.46 -3.65
C ILE A 606 -25.67 19.57 -3.42
N ARG A 607 -25.58 19.02 -2.21
CA ARG A 607 -24.42 18.27 -1.72
C ARG A 607 -24.38 16.81 -2.19
N LEU A 608 -23.26 16.15 -1.90
CA LEU A 608 -22.91 14.81 -2.33
C LEU A 608 -24.05 13.79 -2.13
N GLY A 609 -24.47 13.14 -3.22
CA GLY A 609 -25.38 11.99 -3.21
C GLY A 609 -26.78 12.24 -2.67
N THR A 610 -27.26 13.49 -2.69
CA THR A 610 -28.58 13.87 -2.14
C THR A 610 -29.74 12.98 -2.65
N PHE A 611 -29.80 12.65 -3.95
CA PHE A 611 -30.86 11.83 -4.54
C PHE A 611 -30.37 10.47 -5.07
N THR A 612 -29.18 10.02 -4.64
CA THR A 612 -28.67 8.72 -5.09
C THR A 612 -29.67 7.62 -4.78
N SER A 613 -29.94 6.74 -5.76
CA SER A 613 -30.88 5.63 -5.65
C SER A 613 -32.33 6.03 -5.35
N CYS A 614 -32.73 7.28 -5.66
CA CYS A 614 -34.14 7.67 -5.76
C CYS A 614 -34.74 7.10 -7.06
N SER A 615 -34.93 5.79 -7.11
CA SER A 615 -35.26 5.07 -8.35
C SER A 615 -36.63 5.42 -8.95
N SER A 616 -37.56 5.98 -8.17
CA SER A 616 -38.85 6.48 -8.67
C SER A 616 -38.84 7.94 -9.12
N LEU A 617 -37.73 8.66 -8.91
CA LEU A 617 -37.64 10.09 -9.19
C LEU A 617 -37.72 10.33 -10.70
N SER A 618 -38.79 11.03 -11.11
CA SER A 618 -39.11 11.28 -12.51
C SER A 618 -39.19 12.76 -12.86
N SER A 619 -39.42 13.62 -11.86
CA SER A 619 -39.52 15.07 -12.04
C SER A 619 -38.67 15.80 -10.99
N VAL A 620 -37.72 16.62 -11.45
CA VAL A 620 -36.86 17.43 -10.59
C VAL A 620 -36.89 18.87 -11.09
N LYS A 621 -37.33 19.78 -10.24
CA LYS A 621 -37.24 21.23 -10.49
C LYS A 621 -36.09 21.81 -9.67
N LEU A 622 -35.01 22.18 -10.36
CA LEU A 622 -33.83 22.78 -9.73
C LEU A 622 -34.03 24.30 -9.50
N SER A 623 -33.31 24.82 -8.51
CA SER A 623 -33.19 26.27 -8.25
C SER A 623 -32.49 26.95 -9.44
N GLU A 624 -32.99 28.09 -9.91
CA GLU A 624 -32.31 28.87 -10.95
C GLU A 624 -31.04 29.57 -10.42
N ASN A 625 -30.90 29.71 -9.10
CA ASN A 625 -29.73 30.30 -8.43
C ASN A 625 -28.67 29.25 -8.04
N LEU A 626 -28.77 28.03 -8.56
CA LEU A 626 -27.88 26.94 -8.20
C LEU A 626 -26.48 27.16 -8.80
N GLU A 627 -25.47 27.19 -7.93
CA GLU A 627 -24.07 27.35 -8.30
C GLU A 627 -23.36 26.01 -8.41
N THR A 628 -23.73 25.04 -7.57
CA THR A 628 -23.07 23.74 -7.50
C THR A 628 -24.05 22.56 -7.33
N ILE A 629 -23.79 21.49 -8.08
CA ILE A 629 -24.35 20.14 -7.90
C ILE A 629 -23.16 19.22 -7.66
N GLU A 630 -23.06 18.65 -6.46
CA GLU A 630 -21.94 17.77 -6.12
C GLU A 630 -22.05 16.38 -6.80
N GLY A 631 -21.05 15.53 -6.59
CA GLY A 631 -21.03 14.19 -7.20
C GLY A 631 -22.18 13.30 -6.74
N PHE A 632 -22.47 12.26 -7.52
CA PHE A 632 -23.44 11.19 -7.20
C PHE A 632 -24.91 11.62 -7.04
N VAL A 633 -25.25 12.91 -7.19
CA VAL A 633 -26.54 13.48 -6.79
C VAL A 633 -27.73 12.73 -7.40
N PHE A 634 -27.74 12.45 -8.71
CA PHE A 634 -28.81 11.73 -9.41
C PHE A 634 -28.39 10.32 -9.86
N GLN A 635 -27.37 9.73 -9.22
CA GLN A 635 -26.95 8.37 -9.54
C GLN A 635 -28.10 7.38 -9.28
N ASN A 636 -28.31 6.42 -10.17
CA ASN A 636 -29.40 5.43 -10.11
C ASN A 636 -30.82 6.03 -10.09
N CYS A 637 -31.02 7.27 -10.56
CA CYS A 637 -32.34 7.84 -10.82
C CYS A 637 -32.90 7.30 -12.15
N ILE A 638 -33.25 6.01 -12.17
CA ILE A 638 -33.59 5.27 -13.39
C ILE A 638 -34.88 5.73 -14.09
N LYS A 639 -35.76 6.47 -13.41
CA LYS A 639 -36.98 7.06 -14.01
C LYS A 639 -36.82 8.54 -14.40
N LEU A 640 -35.65 9.14 -14.17
CA LEU A 640 -35.40 10.53 -14.52
C LEU A 640 -35.08 10.63 -16.02
N GLU A 641 -36.09 10.92 -16.83
CA GLU A 641 -35.94 10.93 -18.29
C GLU A 641 -35.37 12.24 -18.86
N SER A 642 -35.55 13.35 -18.14
CA SER A 642 -35.06 14.68 -18.52
C SER A 642 -34.83 15.55 -17.29
N ILE A 643 -33.84 16.44 -17.35
CA ILE A 643 -33.58 17.44 -16.31
C ILE A 643 -33.00 18.71 -16.96
N LYS A 644 -33.45 19.88 -16.50
CA LYS A 644 -32.90 21.18 -16.91
C LYS A 644 -31.82 21.58 -15.92
N ILE A 645 -30.58 21.74 -16.40
CA ILE A 645 -29.45 22.19 -15.57
C ILE A 645 -29.38 23.73 -15.57
N PRO A 646 -29.34 24.41 -14.41
CA PRO A 646 -29.25 25.88 -14.32
C PRO A 646 -27.94 26.44 -14.89
N ASN A 647 -27.98 27.68 -15.39
CA ASN A 647 -26.83 28.35 -16.02
C ASN A 647 -25.64 28.64 -15.08
N GLY A 648 -25.85 28.61 -13.77
CA GLY A 648 -24.81 28.81 -12.76
C GLY A 648 -23.83 27.64 -12.63
N ILE A 649 -24.18 26.46 -13.16
CA ILE A 649 -23.38 25.24 -13.02
C ILE A 649 -22.15 25.26 -13.97
N GLN A 650 -20.98 25.04 -13.39
CA GLN A 650 -19.69 25.02 -14.11
C GLN A 650 -19.17 23.61 -14.42
N GLU A 651 -19.56 22.61 -13.62
CA GLU A 651 -19.00 21.26 -13.70
C GLU A 651 -20.11 20.22 -13.57
N ILE A 652 -20.07 19.16 -14.37
CA ILE A 652 -20.87 17.96 -14.13
C ILE A 652 -19.99 16.95 -13.42
N ARG A 653 -20.21 16.84 -12.11
CA ARG A 653 -19.35 16.07 -11.21
C ARG A 653 -19.48 14.56 -11.35
N GLN A 654 -18.53 13.87 -10.73
CA GLN A 654 -18.39 12.42 -10.76
C GLN A 654 -19.71 11.71 -10.44
N TYR A 655 -20.10 10.75 -11.27
CA TYR A 655 -21.34 9.96 -11.15
C TYR A 655 -22.65 10.76 -11.05
N CYS A 656 -22.67 12.08 -11.33
CA CYS A 656 -23.84 12.93 -11.09
C CYS A 656 -25.13 12.35 -11.70
N PHE A 657 -25.07 11.85 -12.94
CA PHE A 657 -26.18 11.19 -13.64
C PHE A 657 -25.92 9.70 -13.92
N GLY A 658 -24.96 9.07 -13.24
CA GLY A 658 -24.59 7.68 -13.49
C GLY A 658 -25.77 6.73 -13.33
N ASN A 659 -26.00 5.86 -14.31
CA ASN A 659 -27.13 4.92 -14.35
C ASN A 659 -28.51 5.62 -14.21
N SER A 660 -28.64 6.83 -14.77
CA SER A 660 -29.93 7.54 -14.85
C SER A 660 -30.74 7.12 -16.07
N GLY A 661 -32.05 7.41 -16.02
CA GLY A 661 -33.00 7.14 -17.10
C GLY A 661 -32.99 8.17 -18.23
N LEU A 662 -32.02 9.10 -18.28
CA LEU A 662 -32.03 10.25 -19.16
C LEU A 662 -32.13 9.83 -20.63
N LYS A 663 -33.08 10.43 -21.38
CA LYS A 663 -33.23 10.24 -22.83
C LYS A 663 -32.46 11.29 -23.63
N SER A 664 -32.44 12.52 -23.13
CA SER A 664 -31.68 13.64 -23.69
C SER A 664 -31.34 14.63 -22.59
N ILE A 665 -30.22 15.35 -22.74
CA ILE A 665 -29.84 16.43 -21.82
C ILE A 665 -29.15 17.57 -22.57
N GLU A 666 -29.46 18.80 -22.16
CA GLU A 666 -28.77 20.00 -22.64
C GLU A 666 -27.95 20.60 -21.50
N LEU A 667 -26.63 20.70 -21.70
CA LEU A 667 -25.73 21.34 -20.76
C LEU A 667 -25.65 22.85 -21.02
N PRO A 668 -25.67 23.69 -19.97
CA PRO A 668 -25.55 25.14 -20.13
C PRO A 668 -24.15 25.54 -20.59
N GLU A 669 -24.04 26.69 -21.26
CA GLU A 669 -22.80 27.18 -21.89
C GLU A 669 -21.63 27.42 -20.92
N ASN A 670 -21.90 27.49 -19.62
CA ASN A 670 -20.88 27.67 -18.59
C ASN A 670 -20.21 26.38 -18.13
N VAL A 671 -20.75 25.21 -18.50
CA VAL A 671 -20.12 23.93 -18.14
C VAL A 671 -18.78 23.81 -18.86
N SER A 672 -17.70 23.68 -18.11
CA SER A 672 -16.32 23.60 -18.61
C SER A 672 -15.68 22.22 -18.40
N MET A 673 -16.30 21.37 -17.56
CA MET A 673 -15.74 20.06 -17.21
C MET A 673 -16.82 18.99 -17.05
N LEU A 674 -16.54 17.81 -17.63
CA LEU A 674 -17.23 16.56 -17.36
C LEU A 674 -16.30 15.64 -16.57
N GLU A 675 -16.63 15.36 -15.32
CA GLU A 675 -15.82 14.47 -14.49
C GLU A 675 -16.07 12.99 -14.80
N ARG A 676 -15.26 12.13 -14.18
CA ARG A 676 -15.31 10.67 -14.35
C ARG A 676 -16.70 10.09 -14.07
N TYR A 677 -17.15 9.19 -14.94
CA TYR A 677 -18.41 8.45 -14.81
C TYR A 677 -19.71 9.29 -14.77
N CYS A 678 -19.66 10.60 -15.09
CA CYS A 678 -20.79 11.52 -14.86
C CYS A 678 -22.10 11.12 -15.57
N PHE A 679 -22.03 10.50 -16.75
CA PHE A 679 -23.15 9.91 -17.49
C PHE A 679 -22.98 8.40 -17.72
N SER A 680 -22.09 7.72 -16.99
CA SER A 680 -21.86 6.28 -17.18
C SER A 680 -23.16 5.48 -17.00
N ASN A 681 -23.37 4.45 -17.80
CA ASN A 681 -24.56 3.60 -17.81
C ASN A 681 -25.90 4.33 -18.05
N CYS A 682 -25.90 5.54 -18.62
CA CYS A 682 -27.13 6.17 -19.11
C CYS A 682 -27.63 5.49 -20.38
N ARG A 683 -28.11 4.25 -20.27
CA ARG A 683 -28.46 3.39 -21.41
C ARG A 683 -29.62 3.90 -22.25
N SER A 684 -30.41 4.83 -21.73
CA SER A 684 -31.50 5.49 -22.46
C SER A 684 -31.07 6.76 -23.20
N LEU A 685 -29.86 7.27 -22.96
CA LEU A 685 -29.40 8.56 -23.48
C LEU A 685 -29.15 8.46 -24.98
N LYS A 686 -29.96 9.17 -25.77
CA LYS A 686 -29.86 9.19 -27.24
C LYS A 686 -29.03 10.35 -27.77
N THR A 687 -29.21 11.52 -27.17
CA THR A 687 -28.56 12.76 -27.59
C THR A 687 -28.13 13.57 -26.37
N ILE A 688 -27.03 14.30 -26.51
CA ILE A 688 -26.56 15.26 -25.52
C ILE A 688 -26.05 16.51 -26.24
N LYS A 689 -26.47 17.68 -25.75
CA LYS A 689 -25.92 18.96 -26.18
C LYS A 689 -24.86 19.40 -25.18
N LEU A 690 -23.61 19.47 -25.64
CA LEU A 690 -22.45 19.85 -24.85
C LEU A 690 -22.17 21.36 -24.94
N SER A 691 -21.44 21.87 -23.95
CA SER A 691 -20.91 23.23 -23.93
C SER A 691 -19.57 23.31 -24.66
N ASP A 692 -19.34 24.38 -25.41
CA ASP A 692 -18.07 24.63 -26.12
C ASP A 692 -16.89 24.95 -25.18
N LYS A 693 -17.16 25.22 -23.90
CA LYS A 693 -16.13 25.41 -22.86
C LYS A 693 -15.53 24.11 -22.34
N ILE A 694 -16.03 22.94 -22.77
CA ILE A 694 -15.52 21.65 -22.31
C ILE A 694 -14.21 21.32 -23.04
N HIS A 695 -13.11 21.25 -22.27
CA HIS A 695 -11.76 20.98 -22.80
C HIS A 695 -11.33 19.52 -22.64
N THR A 696 -11.95 18.78 -21.71
CA THR A 696 -11.58 17.40 -21.38
C THR A 696 -12.82 16.60 -21.03
N PHE A 697 -12.89 15.37 -21.52
CA PHE A 697 -13.82 14.35 -21.03
C PHE A 697 -13.13 13.52 -19.95
N GLY A 698 -13.70 13.48 -18.75
CA GLY A 698 -13.24 12.61 -17.68
C GLY A 698 -13.40 11.12 -18.03
N ASP A 699 -12.66 10.28 -17.31
CA ASP A 699 -12.66 8.83 -17.54
C ASP A 699 -14.07 8.24 -17.44
N SER A 700 -14.44 7.40 -18.40
CA SER A 700 -15.72 6.68 -18.42
C SER A 700 -16.96 7.58 -18.36
N CYS A 701 -16.84 8.88 -18.70
CA CYS A 701 -17.93 9.84 -18.59
C CYS A 701 -19.21 9.43 -19.34
N PHE A 702 -19.10 8.78 -20.50
CA PHE A 702 -20.22 8.19 -21.26
C PHE A 702 -20.12 6.67 -21.39
N GLU A 703 -19.35 5.98 -20.53
CA GLU A 703 -19.22 4.52 -20.62
C GLU A 703 -20.60 3.84 -20.58
N ASN A 704 -20.85 2.92 -21.51
CA ASN A 704 -22.09 2.15 -21.63
C ASN A 704 -23.35 3.02 -21.83
N CYS A 705 -23.22 4.18 -22.50
CA CYS A 705 -24.36 4.91 -23.07
C CYS A 705 -24.81 4.24 -24.38
N SER A 706 -25.33 3.02 -24.27
CA SER A 706 -25.58 2.13 -25.42
C SER A 706 -26.62 2.64 -26.43
N SER A 707 -27.47 3.60 -26.06
CA SER A 707 -28.42 4.26 -26.98
C SER A 707 -27.91 5.56 -27.58
N LEU A 708 -26.68 6.00 -27.27
CA LEU A 708 -26.14 7.26 -27.78
C LEU A 708 -25.90 7.14 -29.29
N GLU A 709 -26.69 7.85 -30.09
CA GLU A 709 -26.67 7.75 -31.56
C GLU A 709 -25.74 8.81 -32.17
N THR A 710 -25.75 10.02 -31.60
CA THR A 710 -24.98 11.16 -32.09
C THR A 710 -24.32 11.90 -30.94
N LEU A 711 -23.08 12.33 -31.15
CA LEU A 711 -22.33 13.16 -30.22
C LEU A 711 -21.57 14.24 -31.00
N VAL A 712 -21.87 15.50 -30.71
CA VAL A 712 -21.13 16.65 -31.26
C VAL A 712 -20.08 17.04 -30.23
N PHE A 713 -18.81 16.93 -30.60
CA PHE A 713 -17.72 17.30 -29.71
C PHE A 713 -17.53 18.83 -29.64
N PRO A 714 -17.23 19.38 -28.44
CA PRO A 714 -16.85 20.78 -28.27
C PRO A 714 -15.65 21.16 -29.16
N GLU A 715 -15.64 22.39 -29.67
CA GLU A 715 -14.56 22.87 -30.57
C GLU A 715 -13.17 22.77 -29.91
N ASN A 716 -13.06 23.10 -28.61
CA ASN A 716 -11.80 23.15 -27.88
C ASN A 716 -11.46 21.86 -27.10
N LEU A 717 -12.12 20.73 -27.40
CA LEU A 717 -11.86 19.46 -26.73
C LEU A 717 -10.45 18.92 -27.06
N GLY A 718 -9.58 18.87 -26.05
CA GLY A 718 -8.18 18.45 -26.20
C GLY A 718 -7.91 16.98 -25.84
N VAL A 719 -8.67 16.41 -24.90
CA VAL A 719 -8.41 15.06 -24.38
C VAL A 719 -9.70 14.27 -24.17
N LEU A 720 -9.72 13.04 -24.69
CA LEU A 720 -10.71 12.01 -24.34
C LEU A 720 -10.13 11.10 -23.26
N GLY A 721 -10.74 11.08 -22.07
CA GLY A 721 -10.33 10.23 -20.95
C GLY A 721 -10.52 8.74 -21.20
N GLN A 722 -9.92 7.91 -20.33
CA GLN A 722 -9.95 6.45 -20.44
C GLN A 722 -11.40 5.94 -20.46
N LYS A 723 -11.74 5.04 -21.39
CA LYS A 723 -13.10 4.49 -21.55
C LYS A 723 -14.22 5.51 -21.73
N SER A 724 -13.90 6.78 -22.03
CA SER A 724 -14.88 7.88 -22.01
C SER A 724 -16.11 7.62 -22.88
N LEU A 725 -15.98 6.87 -23.98
CA LEU A 725 -17.08 6.47 -24.88
C LEU A 725 -17.18 4.94 -25.04
N SER A 726 -16.59 4.18 -24.13
CA SER A 726 -16.60 2.71 -24.16
C SER A 726 -18.03 2.18 -24.15
N MET A 727 -18.31 1.11 -24.90
CA MET A 727 -19.60 0.44 -25.01
C MET A 727 -20.76 1.34 -25.50
N CYS A 728 -20.45 2.43 -26.20
CA CYS A 728 -21.46 3.24 -26.91
C CYS A 728 -21.87 2.56 -28.22
N THR A 729 -22.58 1.44 -28.12
CA THR A 729 -22.87 0.51 -29.23
C THR A 729 -23.81 1.05 -30.31
N SER A 730 -24.42 2.23 -30.11
CA SER A 730 -25.26 2.89 -31.11
C SER A 730 -24.57 4.02 -31.88
N LEU A 731 -23.34 4.41 -31.52
CA LEU A 731 -22.59 5.43 -32.24
C LEU A 731 -22.18 4.90 -33.61
N VAL A 732 -22.59 5.60 -34.68
CA VAL A 732 -22.30 5.19 -36.07
C VAL A 732 -21.17 6.02 -36.68
N ASN A 733 -21.28 7.35 -36.62
CA ASN A 733 -20.32 8.26 -37.23
C ASN A 733 -19.88 9.30 -36.20
N LEU A 734 -18.58 9.57 -36.13
CA LEU A 734 -18.00 10.56 -35.23
C LEU A 734 -17.02 11.46 -35.99
N THR A 735 -17.22 12.77 -35.86
CA THR A 735 -16.22 13.77 -36.27
C THR A 735 -15.55 14.31 -35.01
N LEU A 736 -14.29 13.95 -34.80
CA LEU A 736 -13.51 14.42 -33.65
C LEU A 736 -13.12 15.90 -33.83
N SER A 737 -12.89 16.61 -32.73
CA SER A 737 -12.38 17.99 -32.77
C SER A 737 -10.98 18.05 -33.40
N ASP A 738 -10.73 19.08 -34.21
CA ASP A 738 -9.40 19.40 -34.76
C ASP A 738 -8.37 19.78 -33.68
N LYS A 739 -8.83 20.08 -32.45
CA LYS A 739 -7.98 20.39 -31.29
C LYS A 739 -7.66 19.16 -30.44
N LEU A 740 -8.27 18.00 -30.72
CA LEU A 740 -8.03 16.77 -29.97
C LEU A 740 -6.57 16.32 -30.11
N ARG A 741 -5.86 16.15 -28.99
CA ARG A 741 -4.45 15.74 -28.93
C ARG A 741 -4.27 14.29 -28.49
N LYS A 742 -5.15 13.79 -27.62
CA LYS A 742 -5.02 12.48 -27.01
C LYS A 742 -6.32 11.68 -27.01
N ILE A 743 -6.23 10.42 -27.44
CA ILE A 743 -7.25 9.38 -27.28
C ILE A 743 -6.72 8.36 -26.26
N SER A 744 -7.29 8.35 -25.06
CA SER A 744 -6.81 7.48 -23.98
C SER A 744 -7.25 6.02 -24.13
N ARG A 745 -6.74 5.16 -23.26
CA ARG A 745 -6.97 3.71 -23.27
C ARG A 745 -8.46 3.38 -23.33
N ASP A 746 -8.81 2.38 -24.13
CA ASP A 746 -10.19 1.85 -24.25
C ASP A 746 -11.27 2.91 -24.65
N THR A 747 -10.90 4.09 -25.15
CA THR A 747 -11.86 5.22 -25.36
C THR A 747 -13.12 4.82 -26.14
N PHE A 748 -12.98 4.08 -27.24
CA PHE A 748 -14.07 3.58 -28.07
C PHE A 748 -14.21 2.05 -27.99
N TYR A 749 -13.72 1.43 -26.92
CA TYR A 749 -13.81 -0.01 -26.73
C TYR A 749 -15.26 -0.49 -26.90
N GLY A 750 -15.51 -1.48 -27.76
CA GLY A 750 -16.84 -2.06 -27.95
C GLY A 750 -17.87 -1.14 -28.63
N CYS A 751 -17.46 -0.03 -29.26
CA CYS A 751 -18.31 0.80 -30.13
C CYS A 751 -18.64 0.07 -31.43
N SER A 752 -19.44 -0.99 -31.34
CA SER A 752 -19.61 -2.01 -32.38
C SER A 752 -20.26 -1.52 -33.67
N LYS A 753 -21.01 -0.40 -33.65
CA LYS A 753 -21.62 0.22 -34.85
C LYS A 753 -20.79 1.37 -35.44
N LEU A 754 -19.63 1.70 -34.85
CA LEU A 754 -18.80 2.78 -35.34
C LEU A 754 -18.23 2.41 -36.72
N GLU A 755 -18.75 3.03 -37.77
CA GLU A 755 -18.37 2.74 -39.16
C GLU A 755 -17.24 3.63 -39.65
N ASN A 756 -17.35 4.94 -39.38
CA ASN A 756 -16.42 5.95 -39.86
C ASN A 756 -16.00 6.86 -38.72
N ILE A 757 -14.68 6.93 -38.49
CA ILE A 757 -14.07 7.89 -37.59
C ILE A 757 -12.89 8.56 -38.28
N LYS A 758 -12.87 9.90 -38.24
CA LYS A 758 -11.75 10.68 -38.77
C LYS A 758 -10.85 11.13 -37.62
N VAL A 759 -9.61 10.64 -37.61
CA VAL A 759 -8.57 11.00 -36.63
C VAL A 759 -7.49 11.82 -37.35
N SER A 760 -7.40 13.13 -37.09
CA SER A 760 -6.52 14.03 -37.87
C SER A 760 -5.40 14.69 -37.09
N ASN A 761 -5.65 15.31 -35.93
CA ASN A 761 -4.66 16.11 -35.21
C ASN A 761 -4.25 15.52 -33.85
N VAL A 762 -4.36 14.19 -33.71
CA VAL A 762 -4.07 13.45 -32.48
C VAL A 762 -2.61 13.02 -32.44
N SER A 763 -1.88 13.40 -31.39
CA SER A 763 -0.47 13.05 -31.17
C SER A 763 -0.27 11.76 -30.38
N GLU A 764 -1.29 11.32 -29.64
CA GLU A 764 -1.20 10.14 -28.78
C GLU A 764 -2.49 9.33 -28.83
N ILE A 765 -2.37 8.03 -29.11
CA ILE A 765 -3.45 7.04 -29.01
C ILE A 765 -2.95 5.91 -28.12
N GLU A 766 -3.67 5.60 -27.05
CA GLU A 766 -3.28 4.55 -26.10
C GLU A 766 -3.90 3.18 -26.42
N SER A 767 -3.47 2.15 -25.69
CA SER A 767 -3.87 0.75 -25.89
C SER A 767 -5.39 0.54 -25.97
N SER A 768 -5.81 -0.40 -26.82
CA SER A 768 -7.21 -0.82 -26.97
C SER A 768 -8.21 0.29 -27.34
N ALA A 769 -7.77 1.48 -27.76
CA ALA A 769 -8.67 2.62 -27.97
C ALA A 769 -9.83 2.34 -28.95
N PHE A 770 -9.64 1.45 -29.93
CA PHE A 770 -10.65 1.03 -30.91
C PHE A 770 -10.96 -0.46 -30.86
N ARG A 771 -10.57 -1.15 -29.78
CA ARG A 771 -10.83 -2.58 -29.62
C ARG A 771 -12.33 -2.88 -29.73
N ASP A 772 -12.68 -3.97 -30.40
CA ASP A 772 -14.07 -4.41 -30.61
C ASP A 772 -14.96 -3.40 -31.38
N CYS A 773 -14.36 -2.47 -32.14
CA CYS A 773 -15.07 -1.62 -33.12
C CYS A 773 -15.39 -2.42 -34.39
N THR A 774 -16.28 -3.42 -34.27
CA THR A 774 -16.50 -4.45 -35.30
C THR A 774 -17.05 -3.93 -36.62
N SER A 775 -17.66 -2.74 -36.68
CA SER A 775 -18.16 -2.13 -37.93
C SER A 775 -17.17 -1.20 -38.63
N LEU A 776 -16.00 -0.93 -38.03
CA LEU A 776 -15.01 -0.03 -38.61
C LEU A 776 -14.49 -0.62 -39.93
N LYS A 777 -14.60 0.13 -41.04
CA LYS A 777 -14.25 -0.37 -42.38
C LYS A 777 -12.86 0.05 -42.83
N GLU A 778 -12.52 1.30 -42.61
CA GLU A 778 -11.23 1.87 -42.99
C GLU A 778 -10.73 2.79 -41.88
N MET A 779 -9.41 2.80 -41.67
CA MET A 779 -8.79 3.66 -40.69
C MET A 779 -7.58 4.38 -41.27
N ARG A 780 -7.46 5.66 -40.96
CA ARG A 780 -6.29 6.46 -41.27
C ARG A 780 -5.71 7.06 -40.00
N LEU A 781 -4.49 6.65 -39.65
CA LEU A 781 -3.77 7.19 -38.50
C LEU A 781 -3.01 8.45 -38.91
N PRO A 782 -3.03 9.52 -38.09
CA PRO A 782 -2.42 10.79 -38.46
C PRO A 782 -0.89 10.73 -38.38
N PRO A 783 -0.18 11.63 -39.09
CA PRO A 783 1.29 11.60 -39.20
C PRO A 783 2.03 11.87 -37.88
N SER A 784 1.32 12.32 -36.85
CA SER A 784 1.87 12.58 -35.50
C SER A 784 1.98 11.34 -34.60
N ILE A 785 1.44 10.19 -34.99
CA ILE A 785 1.49 8.96 -34.17
C ILE A 785 2.83 8.27 -34.34
N VAL A 786 3.61 8.10 -33.26
CA VAL A 786 4.92 7.45 -33.34
C VAL A 786 4.90 5.95 -33.00
N ASP A 787 3.83 5.46 -32.39
CA ASP A 787 3.67 4.04 -32.00
C ASP A 787 2.22 3.56 -32.17
N ILE A 788 2.06 2.29 -32.54
CA ILE A 788 0.76 1.61 -32.51
C ILE A 788 0.72 0.70 -31.27
N PRO A 789 -0.08 1.04 -30.25
CA PRO A 789 -0.04 0.37 -28.95
C PRO A 789 -0.77 -0.99 -28.95
N PHE A 790 -0.54 -1.73 -27.86
CA PHE A 790 -1.20 -3.02 -27.58
C PHE A 790 -2.71 -3.00 -27.82
N ASN A 791 -3.23 -4.01 -28.53
CA ASN A 791 -4.67 -4.22 -28.79
C ASN A 791 -5.43 -3.09 -29.52
N LEU A 792 -4.76 -2.11 -30.13
CA LEU A 792 -5.42 -0.90 -30.64
C LEU A 792 -6.73 -1.15 -31.42
N PHE A 793 -6.70 -2.06 -32.39
CA PHE A 793 -7.81 -2.49 -33.23
C PHE A 793 -8.14 -3.98 -33.04
N TRP A 794 -7.90 -4.53 -31.85
CA TRP A 794 -8.19 -5.93 -31.57
C TRP A 794 -9.66 -6.26 -31.88
N ASN A 795 -9.91 -7.32 -32.66
CA ASN A 795 -11.23 -7.78 -33.08
C ASN A 795 -12.07 -6.74 -33.87
N CYS A 796 -11.41 -5.85 -34.61
CA CYS A 796 -12.07 -4.99 -35.63
C CYS A 796 -12.35 -5.80 -36.91
N VAL A 797 -13.27 -6.75 -36.84
CA VAL A 797 -13.48 -7.78 -37.86
C VAL A 797 -13.80 -7.27 -39.27
N ASN A 798 -14.40 -6.08 -39.43
CA ASN A 798 -14.72 -5.50 -40.73
C ASN A 798 -13.70 -4.48 -41.25
N LEU A 799 -12.59 -4.27 -40.53
CA LEU A 799 -11.53 -3.36 -40.95
C LEU A 799 -10.85 -3.95 -42.18
N ARG A 800 -10.91 -3.25 -43.31
CA ARG A 800 -10.41 -3.71 -44.63
C ARG A 800 -9.12 -3.04 -45.04
N LYS A 801 -8.95 -1.77 -44.67
CA LYS A 801 -7.82 -0.93 -45.08
C LYS A 801 -7.35 -0.07 -43.92
N VAL A 802 -6.03 -0.04 -43.71
CA VAL A 802 -5.39 0.85 -42.75
C VAL A 802 -4.29 1.67 -43.44
N ILE A 803 -4.36 3.00 -43.31
CA ILE A 803 -3.34 3.93 -43.81
C ILE A 803 -2.62 4.52 -42.59
N ILE A 804 -1.30 4.39 -42.57
CA ILE A 804 -0.43 4.90 -41.51
C ILE A 804 0.40 6.02 -42.14
N ALA A 805 0.09 7.27 -41.76
CA ALA A 805 0.74 8.46 -42.32
C ALA A 805 2.07 8.84 -41.64
N SER A 806 2.40 8.18 -40.53
CA SER A 806 3.50 8.55 -39.66
C SER A 806 4.72 7.65 -39.81
N GLU A 807 5.87 8.20 -39.44
CA GLU A 807 7.07 7.41 -39.14
C GLU A 807 6.86 6.73 -37.79
N LEU A 808 6.88 5.40 -37.77
CA LEU A 808 6.56 4.59 -36.59
C LEU A 808 7.81 3.95 -36.00
N ASN A 809 8.00 4.04 -34.69
CA ASN A 809 8.99 3.26 -33.97
C ASN A 809 8.56 1.79 -33.87
N TYR A 810 7.32 1.55 -33.44
CA TYR A 810 6.86 0.19 -33.16
C TYR A 810 5.37 -0.07 -33.40
N ILE A 811 5.02 -1.30 -33.80
CA ILE A 811 3.67 -1.87 -33.71
C ILE A 811 3.67 -2.98 -32.65
N ASP A 812 2.93 -2.77 -31.57
CA ASP A 812 2.91 -3.66 -30.42
C ASP A 812 2.08 -4.94 -30.65
N ASN A 813 2.21 -5.88 -29.72
CA ASN A 813 1.47 -7.14 -29.70
C ASN A 813 -0.02 -6.92 -29.87
N ASN A 814 -0.65 -7.77 -30.69
CA ASN A 814 -2.10 -7.83 -30.89
C ASN A 814 -2.75 -6.54 -31.42
N ALA A 815 -1.98 -5.55 -31.90
CA ALA A 815 -2.50 -4.27 -32.39
C ALA A 815 -3.65 -4.42 -33.40
N PHE A 816 -3.59 -5.41 -34.30
CA PHE A 816 -4.60 -5.72 -35.31
C PHE A 816 -5.11 -7.16 -35.20
N CYS A 817 -4.89 -7.83 -34.07
CA CYS A 817 -5.25 -9.24 -33.92
C CYS A 817 -6.78 -9.45 -34.07
N TYR A 818 -7.18 -10.53 -34.77
CA TYR A 818 -8.58 -10.80 -35.18
C TYR A 818 -9.22 -9.74 -36.10
N CYS A 819 -8.43 -8.99 -36.88
CA CYS A 819 -8.97 -8.17 -37.98
C CYS A 819 -9.18 -9.05 -39.24
N ASN A 820 -10.14 -9.99 -39.19
CA ASN A 820 -10.30 -11.04 -40.20
C ASN A 820 -10.53 -10.54 -41.64
N ASN A 821 -11.06 -9.33 -41.84
CA ASN A 821 -11.26 -8.75 -43.18
C ASN A 821 -10.20 -7.74 -43.60
N LEU A 822 -9.12 -7.58 -42.83
CA LEU A 822 -8.03 -6.67 -43.16
C LEU A 822 -7.32 -7.19 -44.39
N LYS A 823 -7.36 -6.43 -45.48
CA LYS A 823 -6.76 -6.79 -46.77
C LYS A 823 -5.48 -6.03 -47.05
N VAL A 824 -5.50 -4.74 -46.72
CA VAL A 824 -4.46 -3.79 -47.16
C VAL A 824 -3.98 -2.94 -45.99
N ILE A 825 -2.67 -2.84 -45.84
CA ILE A 825 -2.01 -1.87 -44.96
C ILE A 825 -1.05 -1.03 -45.78
N ILE A 826 -1.06 0.29 -45.59
CA ILE A 826 -0.20 1.23 -46.29
C ILE A 826 0.60 2.04 -45.28
N PHE A 827 1.93 1.88 -45.29
CA PHE A 827 2.89 2.67 -44.53
C PHE A 827 3.44 3.78 -45.43
N LEU A 828 3.03 5.02 -45.17
CA LEU A 828 3.47 6.18 -45.95
C LEU A 828 4.91 6.62 -45.62
N GLN A 829 5.40 6.27 -44.42
CA GLN A 829 6.75 6.57 -43.93
C GLN A 829 7.41 5.29 -43.37
N ASN A 830 8.57 5.43 -42.73
CA ASN A 830 9.37 4.32 -42.21
C ASN A 830 8.72 3.66 -40.98
N ILE A 831 8.95 2.35 -40.79
CA ILE A 831 8.57 1.59 -39.58
C ILE A 831 9.79 0.82 -39.06
N PHE A 832 10.16 1.00 -37.79
CA PHE A 832 11.38 0.41 -37.24
C PHE A 832 11.17 -0.97 -36.58
N GLY A 833 9.96 -1.31 -36.15
CA GLY A 833 9.69 -2.62 -35.54
C GLY A 833 8.23 -3.02 -35.52
N ILE A 834 7.98 -4.31 -35.68
CA ILE A 834 6.64 -4.90 -35.61
C ILE A 834 6.71 -6.09 -34.65
N SER A 835 5.72 -6.24 -33.78
CA SER A 835 5.66 -7.38 -32.87
C SER A 835 5.21 -8.67 -33.57
N PRO A 836 5.71 -9.87 -33.19
CA PRO A 836 5.33 -11.14 -33.82
C PRO A 836 3.82 -11.43 -33.86
N TYR A 837 3.07 -10.91 -32.88
CA TYR A 837 1.62 -11.12 -32.77
C TYR A 837 0.79 -9.89 -33.20
N ALA A 838 1.41 -8.85 -33.79
CA ALA A 838 0.72 -7.62 -34.18
C ALA A 838 -0.47 -7.89 -35.12
N PHE A 839 -0.34 -8.88 -36.02
CA PHE A 839 -1.31 -9.24 -37.06
C PHE A 839 -1.84 -10.68 -36.91
N ALA A 840 -1.82 -11.24 -35.70
CA ALA A 840 -2.32 -12.59 -35.47
C ALA A 840 -3.80 -12.75 -35.91
N TYR A 841 -4.12 -13.84 -36.61
CA TYR A 841 -5.47 -14.13 -37.13
C TYR A 841 -6.03 -13.13 -38.17
N CYS A 842 -5.15 -12.39 -38.87
CA CYS A 842 -5.51 -11.55 -40.03
C CYS A 842 -5.48 -12.35 -41.35
N GLU A 843 -6.32 -13.37 -41.49
CA GLU A 843 -6.26 -14.36 -42.58
C GLU A 843 -6.41 -13.79 -44.00
N LYS A 844 -7.01 -12.61 -44.15
CA LYS A 844 -7.22 -11.95 -45.46
C LYS A 844 -6.20 -10.89 -45.81
N LEU A 845 -5.15 -10.71 -44.99
CA LEU A 845 -4.11 -9.72 -45.24
C LEU A 845 -3.27 -10.13 -46.44
N SER A 846 -3.64 -9.60 -47.61
CA SER A 846 -3.05 -9.94 -48.91
C SER A 846 -1.92 -9.00 -49.29
N ASP A 847 -2.01 -7.71 -48.93
CA ASP A 847 -1.10 -6.69 -49.45
C ASP A 847 -0.62 -5.73 -48.37
N ILE A 848 0.70 -5.53 -48.29
CA ILE A 848 1.34 -4.50 -47.45
C ILE A 848 2.16 -3.57 -48.35
N TYR A 849 1.89 -2.27 -48.28
CA TYR A 849 2.58 -1.25 -49.07
C TYR A 849 3.53 -0.45 -48.18
N PHE A 850 4.81 -0.40 -48.56
CA PHE A 850 5.81 0.45 -47.94
C PHE A 850 6.22 1.56 -48.92
N CYS A 851 5.89 2.81 -48.54
CA CYS A 851 6.14 3.97 -49.39
C CYS A 851 7.43 4.72 -49.04
N GLY A 852 7.94 4.56 -47.81
CA GLY A 852 9.21 5.14 -47.33
C GLY A 852 10.45 4.25 -47.58
N ASN A 853 11.62 4.75 -47.19
CA ASN A 853 12.89 4.01 -47.24
C ASN A 853 12.98 3.06 -46.03
N GLN A 854 12.54 1.81 -46.18
CA GLN A 854 12.55 0.83 -45.08
C GLN A 854 13.95 0.23 -44.88
N ASP A 855 14.48 0.33 -43.65
CA ASP A 855 15.63 -0.45 -43.19
C ASP A 855 15.16 -1.72 -42.48
N VAL A 856 15.84 -2.84 -42.77
CA VAL A 856 15.68 -4.24 -42.28
C VAL A 856 14.59 -4.46 -41.21
N LEU A 857 13.47 -5.08 -41.59
CA LEU A 857 12.53 -5.68 -40.64
C LEU A 857 13.12 -7.01 -40.11
N GLY A 858 13.22 -7.16 -38.79
CA GLY A 858 13.58 -8.43 -38.15
C GLY A 858 12.61 -9.58 -38.50
N GLU A 859 12.92 -10.82 -38.09
CA GLU A 859 12.25 -12.10 -38.44
C GLU A 859 10.70 -12.12 -38.27
N ILE A 860 9.97 -11.44 -39.13
CA ILE A 860 8.50 -11.43 -39.15
C ILE A 860 8.08 -11.99 -40.50
N SER A 861 7.58 -13.22 -40.48
CA SER A 861 7.10 -13.90 -41.68
C SER A 861 5.61 -13.66 -41.82
N PHE A 862 5.22 -12.82 -42.79
CA PHE A 862 3.85 -12.72 -43.27
C PHE A 862 3.61 -13.86 -44.26
N SER A 863 3.09 -14.99 -43.78
CA SER A 863 2.78 -16.12 -44.67
C SER A 863 1.61 -15.76 -45.61
N ASN A 864 1.84 -15.85 -46.92
CA ASN A 864 0.88 -15.55 -47.99
C ASN A 864 0.49 -14.07 -48.21
N THR A 865 1.30 -13.12 -47.75
CA THR A 865 1.12 -11.68 -48.03
C THR A 865 2.13 -11.20 -49.07
N THR A 866 1.71 -10.33 -49.99
CA THR A 866 2.58 -9.65 -50.95
C THR A 866 3.05 -8.33 -50.36
N ILE A 867 4.36 -8.10 -50.38
CA ILE A 867 4.96 -6.84 -49.95
C ILE A 867 5.23 -5.99 -51.20
N HIS A 868 4.64 -4.80 -51.24
CA HIS A 868 4.80 -3.83 -52.33
C HIS A 868 5.68 -2.67 -51.85
N VAL A 869 6.79 -2.42 -52.55
CA VAL A 869 7.71 -1.31 -52.24
C VAL A 869 7.68 -0.26 -53.35
N SER A 870 7.71 1.02 -52.97
CA SER A 870 7.69 2.16 -53.90
C SER A 870 9.08 2.52 -54.47
N ASN A 871 10.16 2.08 -53.81
CA ASN A 871 11.53 2.46 -54.12
C ASN A 871 12.48 1.24 -54.14
N SER A 872 13.48 1.25 -55.02
CA SER A 872 14.38 0.11 -55.29
C SER A 872 15.53 -0.06 -54.29
N SER A 873 15.60 0.78 -53.25
CA SER A 873 16.68 0.81 -52.24
C SER A 873 16.45 -0.13 -51.04
N VAL A 874 15.41 -0.97 -51.07
CA VAL A 874 15.07 -1.86 -49.94
C VAL A 874 15.79 -3.21 -50.08
N THR A 875 16.67 -3.52 -49.15
CA THR A 875 17.45 -4.77 -49.15
C THR A 875 17.17 -5.57 -47.88
N ASN A 876 16.65 -6.79 -48.04
CA ASN A 876 16.36 -7.82 -47.00
C ASN A 876 14.96 -7.78 -46.35
N PHE A 877 13.96 -8.35 -47.04
CA PHE A 877 12.78 -8.95 -46.39
C PHE A 877 12.99 -10.46 -46.26
N ALA A 878 12.58 -11.05 -45.14
CA ALA A 878 12.66 -12.50 -44.90
C ALA A 878 11.59 -13.33 -45.64
N THR A 879 10.90 -12.74 -46.63
CA THR A 879 9.73 -13.34 -47.32
C THR A 879 9.94 -13.42 -48.83
N ASN A 880 9.41 -14.46 -49.47
CA ASN A 880 9.64 -14.74 -50.90
C ASN A 880 8.75 -13.92 -51.89
N ASN A 881 7.86 -13.02 -51.43
CA ASN A 881 6.90 -12.30 -52.28
C ASN A 881 7.00 -10.76 -52.15
N VAL A 882 8.11 -10.18 -52.63
CA VAL A 882 8.30 -8.72 -52.70
C VAL A 882 8.17 -8.24 -54.14
N THR A 883 7.41 -7.17 -54.39
CA THR A 883 7.18 -6.55 -55.71
C THR A 883 7.43 -5.03 -55.67
N TYR A 884 7.87 -4.46 -56.79
CA TYR A 884 8.28 -3.05 -56.92
C TYR A 884 7.24 -2.21 -57.71
N ASP A 885 5.95 -2.45 -57.50
CA ASP A 885 4.82 -1.81 -58.20
C ASP A 885 3.99 -0.86 -57.31
N GLY A 886 4.45 -0.58 -56.08
CA GLY A 886 3.70 0.17 -55.07
C GLY A 886 3.55 1.68 -55.31
N GLN A 887 4.26 2.27 -56.29
CA GLN A 887 4.33 3.73 -56.48
C GLN A 887 2.96 4.41 -56.64
N LYS A 888 2.06 3.81 -57.43
CA LYS A 888 0.74 4.39 -57.70
C LYS A 888 -0.15 4.40 -56.45
N VAL A 889 -0.19 3.28 -55.71
CA VAL A 889 -1.00 3.14 -54.48
C VAL A 889 -0.48 4.08 -53.39
N CYS A 890 0.84 4.22 -53.27
CA CYS A 890 1.48 5.17 -52.38
C CYS A 890 1.11 6.61 -52.71
N ALA A 891 1.17 7.02 -54.00
CA ALA A 891 0.78 8.36 -54.43
C ALA A 891 -0.71 8.64 -54.15
N ASP A 892 -1.61 7.69 -54.45
CA ASP A 892 -3.04 7.84 -54.21
C ASP A 892 -3.39 7.96 -52.71
N ALA A 893 -2.66 7.26 -51.84
CA ALA A 893 -2.82 7.36 -50.39
C ALA A 893 -2.21 8.65 -49.79
N ASP A 894 -1.19 9.21 -50.43
CA ASP A 894 -0.52 10.45 -50.04
C ASP A 894 -1.26 11.72 -50.51
N ILE A 895 -1.89 11.71 -51.69
CA ILE A 895 -2.73 12.82 -52.20
C ILE A 895 -3.85 13.20 -51.21
N ASP A 896 -4.31 12.22 -50.45
CA ASP A 896 -5.32 12.39 -49.43
C ASP A 896 -4.79 13.16 -48.18
N ILE A 897 -3.46 13.37 -48.06
CA ILE A 897 -2.80 14.25 -47.06
C ILE A 897 -2.90 15.73 -47.47
N ASP A 898 -2.92 16.04 -48.78
CA ASP A 898 -2.44 17.36 -49.25
C ASP A 898 -3.48 18.24 -49.98
N VAL A 899 -4.66 17.72 -50.34
CA VAL A 899 -5.64 18.49 -51.16
C VAL A 899 -6.44 19.56 -50.38
N LYS A 900 -6.41 19.58 -49.04
CA LYS A 900 -7.09 20.64 -48.24
C LYS A 900 -6.18 21.68 -47.57
N LYS A 901 -4.87 21.42 -47.41
CA LYS A 901 -3.94 22.41 -46.83
C LYS A 901 -3.29 23.32 -47.88
N SER A 902 -3.00 22.83 -49.09
CA SER A 902 -2.26 23.61 -50.08
C SER A 902 -3.07 24.73 -50.75
N LYS A 903 -4.37 24.57 -51.00
CA LYS A 903 -5.20 25.62 -51.63
C LYS A 903 -5.64 26.74 -50.67
N ASN A 904 -5.92 26.41 -49.41
CA ASN A 904 -6.33 27.42 -48.43
C ASN A 904 -5.14 28.18 -47.84
N ASN A 905 -3.97 27.55 -47.64
CA ASN A 905 -2.81 28.27 -47.12
C ASN A 905 -2.14 29.18 -48.15
N VAL A 906 -2.14 28.86 -49.45
CA VAL A 906 -1.62 29.80 -50.45
C VAL A 906 -2.57 30.99 -50.60
N LEU A 907 -3.89 30.80 -50.58
CA LEU A 907 -4.85 31.91 -50.64
C LEU A 907 -4.86 32.75 -49.35
N LEU A 908 -4.71 32.12 -48.18
CA LEU A 908 -4.64 32.80 -46.88
C LEU A 908 -3.28 33.46 -46.65
N ILE A 909 -2.16 32.87 -47.10
CA ILE A 909 -0.83 33.52 -47.05
C ILE A 909 -0.78 34.66 -48.07
N VAL A 910 -1.37 34.52 -49.27
CA VAL A 910 -1.49 35.63 -50.21
C VAL A 910 -2.43 36.71 -49.65
N MET A 911 -3.57 36.36 -49.03
CA MET A 911 -4.44 37.33 -48.35
C MET A 911 -3.74 37.98 -47.15
N ILE A 912 -3.02 37.22 -46.30
CA ILE A 912 -2.30 37.75 -45.13
C ILE A 912 -1.13 38.62 -45.58
N VAL A 913 -0.38 38.25 -46.62
CA VAL A 913 0.70 39.07 -47.17
C VAL A 913 0.12 40.33 -47.83
N VAL A 914 -1.00 40.24 -48.55
CA VAL A 914 -1.70 41.40 -49.13
C VAL A 914 -2.32 42.29 -48.06
N THR A 915 -2.96 41.74 -47.01
CA THR A 915 -3.49 42.53 -45.89
C THR A 915 -2.40 43.08 -45.00
N SER A 916 -1.26 42.39 -44.84
CA SER A 916 -0.10 42.90 -44.10
C SER A 916 0.63 43.98 -44.89
N LEU A 917 0.75 43.85 -46.22
CA LEU A 917 1.25 44.91 -47.09
C LEU A 917 0.29 46.11 -47.11
N LEU A 918 -1.02 45.89 -47.15
CA LEU A 918 -2.02 46.96 -47.05
C LEU A 918 -2.02 47.61 -45.65
N LEU A 919 -1.84 46.85 -44.56
CA LEU A 919 -1.76 47.38 -43.20
C LEU A 919 -0.46 48.15 -42.98
N VAL A 920 0.67 47.69 -43.53
CA VAL A 920 1.94 48.44 -43.54
C VAL A 920 1.80 49.70 -44.40
N SER A 921 1.11 49.64 -45.54
CA SER A 921 0.80 50.82 -46.37
C SER A 921 -0.11 51.81 -45.63
N PHE A 922 -1.09 51.32 -44.87
CA PHE A 922 -2.04 52.11 -44.08
C PHE A 922 -1.38 52.71 -42.83
N ILE A 923 -0.46 51.98 -42.18
CA ILE A 923 0.36 52.45 -41.07
C ILE A 923 1.40 53.47 -41.56
N ILE A 924 1.96 53.30 -42.76
CA ILE A 924 2.84 54.32 -43.39
C ILE A 924 2.02 55.57 -43.77
N LEU A 925 0.79 55.42 -44.26
CA LEU A 925 -0.13 56.54 -44.52
C LEU A 925 -0.55 57.25 -43.23
N ILE A 926 -0.85 56.51 -42.16
CA ILE A 926 -1.15 57.07 -40.83
C ILE A 926 0.10 57.70 -40.21
N ALA A 927 1.29 57.13 -40.41
CA ALA A 927 2.55 57.73 -39.98
C ALA A 927 2.86 59.00 -40.76
N PHE A 928 2.54 59.08 -42.06
CA PHE A 928 2.61 60.33 -42.84
C PHE A 928 1.55 61.34 -42.38
N TYR A 929 0.33 60.89 -42.08
CA TYR A 929 -0.75 61.72 -41.54
C TYR A 929 -0.42 62.28 -40.14
N ILE A 930 0.16 61.47 -39.26
CA ILE A 930 0.59 61.86 -37.90
C ILE A 930 1.88 62.71 -37.95
N ARG A 931 2.80 62.45 -38.89
CA ARG A 931 4.00 63.28 -39.12
C ARG A 931 3.67 64.64 -39.74
N SER A 932 2.51 64.78 -40.39
CA SER A 932 1.96 66.08 -40.81
C SER A 932 1.30 66.88 -39.67
N ARG A 933 1.16 66.32 -38.46
CA ARG A 933 0.50 66.97 -37.31
C ARG A 933 1.31 67.04 -36.00
N LYS A 934 2.62 66.77 -36.03
CA LYS A 934 3.49 67.13 -34.90
C LYS A 934 3.78 68.64 -34.89
N MET A 935 2.92 69.41 -34.25
CA MET A 935 3.35 70.61 -33.52
C MET A 935 2.42 70.81 -32.32
N VAL A 936 2.95 70.55 -31.12
CA VAL A 936 2.99 71.44 -29.95
C VAL A 936 3.05 70.60 -28.65
N LYS A 937 4.23 70.68 -28.03
CA LYS A 937 4.56 70.62 -26.58
C LYS A 937 4.27 69.33 -25.82
N SER A 938 5.29 68.55 -25.43
CA SER A 938 6.37 68.78 -24.43
C SER A 938 5.91 68.48 -23.00
N ASP A 939 6.39 67.33 -22.52
CA ASP A 939 7.03 67.05 -21.22
C ASP A 939 6.36 67.53 -19.94
N PHE A 940 6.09 66.57 -19.04
CA PHE A 940 6.44 66.52 -17.60
C PHE A 940 5.63 65.38 -16.97
N THR A 941 6.11 64.38 -16.21
CA THR A 941 7.41 63.80 -15.82
C THR A 941 7.05 62.53 -15.04
N GLU A 942 7.84 61.47 -15.24
CA GLU A 942 8.23 60.41 -14.29
C GLU A 942 7.23 59.48 -13.58
N SER A 943 7.68 58.21 -13.53
CA SER A 943 7.43 57.16 -12.51
C SER A 943 6.04 56.48 -12.54
N LEU A 944 5.88 55.19 -12.87
CA LEU A 944 6.76 54.06 -12.59
C LEU A 944 6.46 52.91 -13.59
N LEU A 945 7.52 52.42 -14.24
CA LEU A 945 7.57 51.08 -14.82
C LEU A 945 7.38 50.03 -13.71
N SER A 946 6.64 48.97 -13.98
CA SER A 946 7.25 47.64 -14.15
C SER A 946 6.19 46.57 -14.42
N ASN A 947 6.50 45.75 -15.44
CA ASN A 947 6.11 44.35 -15.61
C ASN A 947 4.61 44.08 -15.84
N THR A 948 4.14 43.49 -16.94
CA THR A 948 4.80 42.59 -17.91
C THR A 948 3.91 42.51 -19.15
N LEU A 949 4.53 42.51 -20.34
CA LEU A 949 3.91 42.18 -21.64
C LEU A 949 3.35 40.75 -21.64
N VAL A 950 2.29 40.52 -22.45
CA VAL A 950 2.36 39.69 -23.67
C VAL A 950 1.52 40.35 -24.75
#